data_AF-A0A7C5ZKZ2-F1
#
_entry.id   AF-A0A7C5ZKZ2-F1
#
_cell.length_a   1.000
_cell.length_b   1.000
_cell.length_c   1.000
_cell.angle_alpha   90.00
_cell.angle_beta   90.00
_cell.angle_gamma   90.00
#
_symmetry.space_group_name_H-M   'P 1'
#
loop_
_entity.id
_entity.type
_entity.pdbx_description
1 polymer ?
#
loop_
_entity_poly.entity_id
_entity_poly.type
_entity_poly.pdbx_seq_one_letter_code
_entity_poly.pdbx_strand_id
1 'polypeptide(L)'
;LEVDVDLVVPDKRKSLRDGALAVMTSSGYVLYSRLGREGWQQLADHFGFSLDTPWQDLTDEARNLILYGSGRRRFTHTWRWESASGAHLAEGTSTQRFPGVIPGIREAYESSQAEHIRRFMSSQACPVCHGRRLRPDALAVTFAGRAIDELAAMSVTDLFDLMSSVSLGEREAAIGGQLLREIRARLGFLLGVGLGYLTIDRSADSLSGGEAQRLRLAAQLGAGLTGVLYVLDEPSIGLHHRDNHRLLDTLHRLRDRGNTVMVVEHDEDTIRSADWVVDFGPGAGRLGGEVVASGPPNAIQSAEQSLTGQYLRRERTIPVPSTRRPGSGQVLRVVGAREHNLRDITVEFPLGTLVAVTGVSGSGKSTLVDDIVKRALARKLHRAVDAPGQHDRIEGIEHIDKVIEVDQSPIGRTPRSNPATYTGVMDHIRALFASLPESKVRGYKPGRFSFNVKGGRCEACSGAGSRTVEMQFLADVEVPCEVCGGKRYNNETLRVRYHGYTIADVLQMSVAEAAELFSAIPTISRYLRTLVDVGLGYISLGQSSTTISGGEAQRVKLAEQLARPSTHHTLYILDEPTTGLHFDDVRRLLEILHRLVDAGNTVLVVEHNPDVIKCADWVVDLGPEGGAEGGLVVAVGTPEEVAARPDSYTGQMLAGVLAGHGSEPNGVWASTASVSTDLLSGEAEAQVIAVRGARKHNLKGIDVDIPKRQFVVVTGVSGSGKSSLAMDTVFAEGQRRFVECLSSYARQFLGRLDDAAVERIDGLSPAIAIDQENTVRSPRSTVATATEIYDYLRLLYARLGTPHCPECQVPLVGLTSSQIVSAVARLAPGTRAYIAAPVARGDARELGEILDELRQEGFTRALL
;
A
#
# COMPACT_ATOMS: atom_id res chain seq x y z
N LEU A 1 9.99 -18.42 -1.34
CA LEU A 1 8.63 -18.62 -0.78
C LEU A 1 8.53 -20.08 -0.39
N GLU A 2 8.38 -20.39 0.89
CA GLU A 2 8.28 -21.75 1.40
C GLU A 2 7.06 -21.89 2.32
N VAL A 3 6.59 -23.12 2.55
CA VAL A 3 5.49 -23.38 3.48
C VAL A 3 5.96 -23.15 4.91
N ASP A 4 5.22 -22.34 5.66
CA ASP A 4 5.56 -21.95 7.02
C ASP A 4 4.84 -22.83 8.04
N VAL A 5 5.59 -23.44 8.96
CA VAL A 5 5.05 -24.35 9.98
C VAL A 5 4.10 -23.61 10.92
N ASP A 6 4.40 -22.37 11.30
CA ASP A 6 3.60 -21.60 12.25
C ASP A 6 2.28 -21.10 11.65
N LEU A 7 2.22 -20.96 10.31
CA LEU A 7 0.96 -20.70 9.58
C LEU A 7 0.13 -21.96 9.38
N VAL A 8 0.78 -23.13 9.25
CA VAL A 8 0.10 -24.42 9.16
C VAL A 8 -0.44 -24.85 10.53
N VAL A 9 0.27 -24.53 11.63
CA VAL A 9 -0.09 -24.88 13.01
C VAL A 9 -0.24 -23.61 13.88
N PRO A 10 -1.34 -22.86 13.74
CA PRO A 10 -1.49 -21.58 14.42
C PRO A 10 -1.71 -21.70 15.94
N ASP A 11 -2.34 -22.76 16.44
CA ASP A 11 -2.51 -22.94 17.90
C ASP A 11 -1.92 -24.26 18.36
N LYS A 12 -0.70 -24.18 18.89
CA LYS A 12 0.06 -25.34 19.37
C LYS A 12 -0.56 -26.00 20.61
N ARG A 13 -1.54 -25.37 21.27
CA ARG A 13 -2.25 -25.94 22.42
C ARG A 13 -3.45 -26.80 22.03
N LYS A 14 -3.87 -26.76 20.77
CA LYS A 14 -4.98 -27.59 20.28
C LYS A 14 -4.48 -28.95 19.87
N SER A 15 -5.35 -29.95 19.97
CA SER A 15 -5.14 -31.26 19.39
C SER A 15 -5.39 -31.24 17.87
N LEU A 16 -5.00 -32.29 17.16
CA LEU A 16 -5.35 -32.41 15.74
C LEU A 16 -6.87 -32.43 15.54
N ARG A 17 -7.63 -33.10 16.42
CA ARG A 17 -9.11 -33.11 16.34
C ARG A 17 -9.74 -31.74 16.59
N ASP A 18 -9.16 -30.95 17.48
CA ASP A 18 -9.64 -29.60 17.81
C ASP A 18 -9.21 -28.55 16.76
N GLY A 19 -8.54 -28.96 15.69
CA GLY A 19 -8.12 -28.10 14.60
C GLY A 19 -6.80 -27.39 14.85
N ALA A 20 -5.79 -28.11 15.34
CA ALA A 20 -4.42 -27.61 15.39
C ALA A 20 -3.87 -27.22 14.00
N LEU A 21 -4.25 -27.97 12.95
CA LEU A 21 -3.86 -27.68 11.56
C LEU A 21 -4.83 -26.70 10.90
N ALA A 22 -4.33 -25.57 10.39
CA ALA A 22 -5.12 -24.57 9.68
C ALA A 22 -5.73 -25.08 8.36
N VAL A 23 -5.14 -26.14 7.78
CA VAL A 23 -5.65 -26.83 6.59
C VAL A 23 -6.76 -27.84 6.90
N MET A 24 -7.18 -27.97 8.16
CA MET A 24 -8.24 -28.89 8.55
C MET A 24 -9.63 -28.23 8.42
N THR A 25 -10.55 -28.90 7.76
CA THR A 25 -11.95 -28.45 7.64
C THR A 25 -12.73 -28.70 8.93
N SER A 26 -13.90 -28.04 9.08
CA SER A 26 -14.83 -28.31 10.18
C SER A 26 -15.35 -29.76 10.21
N SER A 27 -15.32 -30.45 9.06
CA SER A 27 -15.60 -31.88 8.96
C SER A 27 -14.43 -32.79 9.37
N GLY A 28 -13.29 -32.21 9.79
CA GLY A 28 -12.10 -32.95 10.23
C GLY A 28 -11.24 -33.50 9.09
N TYR A 29 -11.40 -32.99 7.86
CA TYR A 29 -10.59 -33.38 6.71
C TYR A 29 -9.36 -32.47 6.61
N VAL A 30 -8.17 -33.04 6.54
CA VAL A 30 -6.94 -32.28 6.32
C VAL A 30 -6.74 -32.10 4.81
N LEU A 31 -6.94 -30.86 4.33
CA LEU A 31 -6.74 -30.52 2.92
C LEU A 31 -5.33 -30.91 2.46
N TYR A 32 -5.20 -31.29 1.19
CA TYR A 32 -3.94 -31.68 0.53
C TYR A 32 -3.28 -32.96 1.08
N SER A 33 -3.78 -33.58 2.15
CA SER A 33 -3.18 -34.78 2.75
C SER A 33 -3.48 -36.10 2.04
N ARG A 34 -4.36 -36.09 1.02
CA ARG A 34 -4.91 -37.28 0.31
C ARG A 34 -5.51 -38.36 1.23
N LEU A 35 -5.61 -38.10 2.55
CA LEU A 35 -6.17 -38.99 3.56
C LEU A 35 -7.46 -38.43 4.11
N GLY A 36 -8.49 -39.28 4.18
CA GLY A 36 -9.73 -38.97 4.91
C GLY A 36 -9.55 -39.06 6.42
N ARG A 37 -10.61 -38.73 7.17
CA ARG A 37 -10.63 -38.73 8.64
C ARG A 37 -10.20 -40.07 9.25
N GLU A 38 -10.73 -41.18 8.72
CA GLU A 38 -10.37 -42.54 9.15
C GLU A 38 -8.91 -42.90 8.81
N GLY A 39 -8.39 -42.37 7.69
CA GLY A 39 -6.99 -42.56 7.30
C GLY A 39 -6.03 -41.88 8.27
N TRP A 40 -6.38 -40.72 8.82
CA TRP A 40 -5.61 -40.04 9.86
C TRP A 40 -5.61 -40.79 11.19
N GLN A 41 -6.73 -41.42 11.57
CA GLN A 41 -6.76 -42.28 12.75
C GLN A 41 -5.86 -43.50 12.57
N GLN A 42 -5.96 -44.17 11.41
CA GLN A 42 -5.12 -45.33 11.10
C GLN A 42 -3.63 -44.97 11.02
N LEU A 43 -3.30 -43.76 10.55
CA LEU A 43 -1.94 -43.22 10.56
C LEU A 43 -1.43 -43.05 12.00
N ALA A 44 -2.27 -42.48 12.88
CA ALA A 44 -1.97 -42.26 14.29
C ALA A 44 -1.72 -43.59 15.02
N ASP A 45 -2.59 -44.57 14.81
CA ASP A 45 -2.48 -45.92 15.40
C ASP A 45 -1.22 -46.66 14.90
N HIS A 46 -0.89 -46.54 13.61
CA HIS A 46 0.27 -47.22 13.02
C HIS A 46 1.61 -46.65 13.51
N PHE A 47 1.70 -45.32 13.66
CA PHE A 47 2.94 -44.64 14.05
C PHE A 47 3.01 -44.27 15.53
N GLY A 48 1.98 -44.60 16.32
CA GLY A 48 2.00 -44.49 17.77
C GLY A 48 1.88 -43.05 18.30
N PHE A 49 1.03 -42.23 17.69
CA PHE A 49 0.69 -40.90 18.22
C PHE A 49 -0.83 -40.75 18.39
N SER A 50 -1.27 -39.77 19.18
CA SER A 50 -2.69 -39.50 19.43
C SER A 50 -3.15 -38.24 18.69
N LEU A 51 -4.37 -38.28 18.16
CA LEU A 51 -5.01 -37.11 17.53
C LEU A 51 -5.61 -36.13 18.56
N ASP A 52 -5.74 -36.57 19.81
CA ASP A 52 -6.37 -35.84 20.92
C ASP A 52 -5.34 -35.14 21.82
N THR A 53 -4.05 -35.44 21.65
CA THR A 53 -2.96 -34.76 22.36
C THR A 53 -2.74 -33.36 21.78
N PRO A 54 -2.62 -32.31 22.61
CA PRO A 54 -2.21 -30.98 22.16
C PRO A 54 -0.90 -31.01 21.35
N TRP A 55 -0.81 -30.22 20.28
CA TRP A 55 0.33 -30.23 19.36
C TRP A 55 1.69 -30.01 20.06
N GLN A 56 1.74 -29.13 21.05
CA GLN A 56 2.93 -28.83 21.86
C GLN A 56 3.40 -30.03 22.68
N ASP A 57 2.49 -30.93 23.07
CA ASP A 57 2.76 -32.10 23.90
C ASP A 57 3.04 -33.36 23.06
N LEU A 58 2.89 -33.29 21.73
CA LEU A 58 3.34 -34.35 20.82
C LEU A 58 4.87 -34.45 20.82
N THR A 59 5.39 -35.66 20.61
CA THR A 59 6.83 -35.89 20.42
C THR A 59 7.32 -35.24 19.13
N ASP A 60 8.60 -34.85 19.07
CA ASP A 60 9.20 -34.30 17.85
C ASP A 60 9.14 -35.25 16.66
N GLU A 61 9.22 -36.56 16.91
CA GLU A 61 9.03 -37.58 15.89
C GLU A 61 7.62 -37.57 15.31
N ALA A 62 6.59 -37.46 16.16
CA ALA A 62 5.20 -37.37 15.70
C ALA A 62 4.96 -36.08 14.91
N ARG A 63 5.45 -34.93 15.41
CA ARG A 63 5.35 -33.64 14.70
C ARG A 63 6.02 -33.70 13.33
N ASN A 64 7.25 -34.24 13.25
CA ASN A 64 7.97 -34.37 11.99
C ASN A 64 7.27 -35.33 11.03
N LEU A 65 6.70 -36.43 11.52
CA LEU A 65 5.95 -37.37 10.68
C LEU A 65 4.69 -36.72 10.10
N ILE A 66 3.97 -35.92 10.89
CA ILE A 66 2.78 -35.20 10.43
C ILE A 66 3.16 -34.14 9.38
N LEU A 67 4.18 -33.34 9.64
CA LEU A 67 4.58 -32.22 8.78
C LEU A 67 5.28 -32.68 7.50
N TYR A 68 6.30 -33.53 7.61
CA TYR A 68 7.23 -33.90 6.53
C TYR A 68 7.05 -35.33 6.04
N GLY A 69 6.15 -36.09 6.68
CA GLY A 69 5.76 -37.41 6.22
C GLY A 69 6.55 -38.57 6.82
N SER A 70 6.18 -39.76 6.38
CA SER A 70 6.71 -41.05 6.84
C SER A 70 8.08 -41.44 6.24
N GLY A 71 8.62 -40.62 5.34
CA GLY A 71 9.87 -40.88 4.63
C GLY A 71 9.81 -42.17 3.80
N ARG A 72 10.64 -43.16 4.12
CA ARG A 72 10.64 -44.46 3.43
C ARG A 72 9.58 -45.44 3.95
N ARG A 73 9.05 -45.22 5.16
CA ARG A 73 8.09 -46.11 5.84
C ARG A 73 6.74 -46.06 5.13
N ARG A 74 6.10 -47.21 4.93
CA ARG A 74 4.77 -47.33 4.31
C ARG A 74 3.78 -47.73 5.38
N PHE A 75 2.56 -47.23 5.27
CA PHE A 75 1.45 -47.68 6.09
C PHE A 75 0.30 -48.13 5.18
N THR A 76 -0.45 -49.10 5.67
CA THR A 76 -1.63 -49.64 5.00
C THR A 76 -2.85 -49.04 5.68
N HIS A 77 -3.73 -48.42 4.89
CA HIS A 77 -4.98 -47.88 5.40
C HIS A 77 -6.16 -48.32 4.53
N THR A 78 -7.31 -48.46 5.15
CA THR A 78 -8.60 -48.62 4.47
C THR A 78 -9.17 -47.25 4.15
N TRP A 79 -9.76 -47.14 2.97
CA TRP A 79 -10.53 -45.97 2.55
C TRP A 79 -11.93 -46.38 2.16
N ARG A 80 -12.88 -45.49 2.43
CA ARG A 80 -14.27 -45.59 1.98
C ARG A 80 -14.64 -44.31 1.27
N TRP A 81 -15.22 -44.45 0.09
CA TRP A 81 -15.76 -43.35 -0.70
C TRP A 81 -17.24 -43.59 -0.92
N GLU A 82 -18.05 -42.56 -0.65
CA GLU A 82 -19.48 -42.57 -0.87
C GLU A 82 -19.86 -41.39 -1.78
N SER A 83 -20.66 -41.63 -2.81
CA SER A 83 -21.16 -40.56 -3.68
C SER A 83 -22.10 -39.62 -2.92
N ALA A 84 -22.22 -38.35 -3.34
CA ALA A 84 -23.12 -37.37 -2.72
C ALA A 84 -24.61 -37.79 -2.72
N SER A 85 -24.98 -38.76 -3.57
CA SER A 85 -26.31 -39.37 -3.65
C SER A 85 -26.49 -40.62 -2.76
N GLY A 86 -25.45 -41.08 -2.06
CA GLY A 86 -25.42 -42.33 -1.29
C GLY A 86 -25.50 -43.61 -2.14
N ALA A 87 -25.44 -43.50 -3.46
CA ALA A 87 -25.74 -44.60 -4.38
C ALA A 87 -24.53 -45.49 -4.72
N HIS A 88 -23.32 -45.00 -4.50
CA HIS A 88 -22.09 -45.75 -4.76
C HIS A 88 -21.17 -45.70 -3.55
N LEU A 89 -20.91 -46.87 -2.98
CA LEU A 89 -19.96 -47.09 -1.89
C LEU A 89 -18.81 -47.93 -2.43
N ALA A 90 -17.61 -47.35 -2.46
CA ALA A 90 -16.39 -48.06 -2.82
C ALA A 90 -15.50 -48.11 -1.58
N GLU A 91 -15.03 -49.31 -1.22
CA GLU A 91 -14.08 -49.50 -0.13
C GLU A 91 -12.87 -50.30 -0.63
N GLY A 92 -11.69 -49.97 -0.12
CA GLY A 92 -10.46 -50.62 -0.53
C GLY A 92 -9.34 -50.39 0.47
N THR A 93 -8.25 -51.15 0.31
CA THR A 93 -7.04 -51.01 1.11
C THR A 93 -5.93 -50.45 0.23
N SER A 94 -5.22 -49.44 0.71
CA SER A 94 -4.09 -48.83 0.01
C SER A 94 -2.86 -48.81 0.90
N THR A 95 -1.75 -49.30 0.36
CA THR A 95 -0.44 -49.23 1.02
C THR A 95 0.36 -48.11 0.38
N GLN A 96 0.57 -47.03 1.11
CA GLN A 96 1.25 -45.85 0.60
C GLN A 96 2.21 -45.25 1.63
N ARG A 97 3.07 -44.35 1.14
CA ARG A 97 3.84 -43.46 2.01
C ARG A 97 2.94 -42.27 2.34
N PHE A 98 2.95 -41.84 3.58
CA PHE A 98 2.39 -40.55 3.92
C PHE A 98 3.40 -39.46 3.53
N PRO A 99 3.08 -38.57 2.59
CA PRO A 99 4.02 -37.54 2.11
C PRO A 99 4.21 -36.40 3.12
N GLY A 100 3.32 -36.25 4.11
CA GLY A 100 3.33 -35.11 5.02
C GLY A 100 2.45 -33.97 4.55
N VAL A 101 2.04 -33.12 5.49
CA VAL A 101 1.19 -31.96 5.22
C VAL A 101 1.94 -30.89 4.41
N ILE A 102 3.20 -30.58 4.76
CA ILE A 102 3.99 -29.54 4.10
C ILE A 102 4.28 -29.89 2.63
N PRO A 103 4.78 -31.09 2.29
CA PRO A 103 4.96 -31.48 0.90
C PRO A 103 3.65 -31.47 0.10
N GLY A 104 2.52 -31.85 0.73
CA GLY A 104 1.20 -31.79 0.09
C GLY A 104 0.76 -30.36 -0.25
N ILE A 105 0.98 -29.41 0.66
CA ILE A 105 0.72 -27.98 0.41
C ILE A 105 1.63 -27.45 -0.70
N ARG A 106 2.93 -27.80 -0.67
CA ARG A 106 3.91 -27.37 -1.67
C ARG A 106 3.55 -27.86 -3.08
N GLU A 107 3.24 -29.15 -3.23
CA GLU A 107 2.82 -29.75 -4.50
C GLU A 107 1.54 -29.10 -5.05
N ALA A 108 0.57 -28.82 -4.17
CA ALA A 108 -0.66 -28.13 -4.55
C ALA A 108 -0.41 -26.67 -4.99
N TYR A 109 0.54 -25.98 -4.36
CA TYR A 109 0.92 -24.63 -4.77
C TYR A 109 1.69 -24.63 -6.10
N GLU A 110 2.68 -25.51 -6.27
CA GLU A 110 3.48 -25.59 -7.50
C GLU A 110 2.61 -25.87 -8.74
N SER A 111 1.57 -26.70 -8.58
CA SER A 111 0.64 -27.06 -9.65
C SER A 111 -0.41 -26.00 -9.99
N SER A 112 -0.90 -25.23 -9.02
CA SER A 112 -2.03 -24.30 -9.21
C SER A 112 -1.69 -22.82 -9.10
N GLN A 113 -0.59 -22.48 -8.41
CA GLN A 113 -0.23 -21.12 -7.98
C GLN A 113 -1.38 -20.37 -7.30
N ALA A 114 -2.30 -21.09 -6.64
CA ALA A 114 -3.53 -20.50 -6.13
C ALA A 114 -3.32 -19.70 -4.84
N GLU A 115 -3.91 -18.50 -4.79
CA GLU A 115 -3.73 -17.55 -3.68
C GLU A 115 -4.19 -18.10 -2.32
N HIS A 116 -5.23 -18.94 -2.29
CA HIS A 116 -5.72 -19.56 -1.05
C HIS A 116 -4.76 -20.59 -0.44
N ILE A 117 -3.75 -21.06 -1.20
CA ILE A 117 -2.68 -21.94 -0.71
C ILE A 117 -1.50 -21.07 -0.23
N ARG A 118 -1.23 -19.97 -0.93
CA ARG A 118 -0.17 -19.01 -0.61
C ARG A 118 -0.21 -18.50 0.83
N ARG A 119 -1.39 -18.41 1.44
CA ARG A 119 -1.58 -18.01 2.86
C ARG A 119 -0.86 -18.92 3.88
N PHE A 120 -0.44 -20.12 3.50
CA PHE A 120 0.33 -21.02 4.35
C PHE A 120 1.85 -20.92 4.09
N MET A 121 2.27 -19.96 3.27
CA MET A 121 3.65 -19.80 2.84
C MET A 121 4.20 -18.45 3.27
N SER A 122 5.46 -18.43 3.67
CA SER A 122 6.20 -17.21 4.00
C SER A 122 7.45 -17.05 3.13
N SER A 123 7.91 -15.81 3.03
CA SER A 123 9.18 -15.51 2.35
C SER A 123 10.31 -15.81 3.30
N GLN A 124 11.10 -16.85 2.99
CA GLN A 124 12.30 -17.21 3.74
C GLN A 124 13.56 -16.89 2.95
N ALA A 125 14.67 -16.68 3.67
CA ALA A 125 15.97 -16.46 3.06
C ALA A 125 16.37 -17.67 2.22
N CYS A 126 16.80 -17.43 0.99
CA CYS A 126 17.26 -18.50 0.10
C CYS A 126 18.46 -19.23 0.74
N PRO A 127 18.48 -20.57 0.81
CA PRO A 127 19.56 -21.31 1.47
C PRO A 127 20.90 -21.24 0.73
N VAL A 128 20.90 -20.87 -0.56
CA VAL A 128 22.12 -20.80 -1.39
C VAL A 128 22.81 -19.43 -1.27
N CYS A 129 22.05 -18.35 -1.42
CA CYS A 129 22.60 -16.99 -1.35
C CYS A 129 22.34 -16.32 0.00
N HIS A 130 21.66 -16.98 0.94
CA HIS A 130 21.25 -16.42 2.23
C HIS A 130 20.51 -15.09 2.13
N GLY A 131 19.72 -14.91 1.06
CA GLY A 131 18.99 -13.67 0.78
C GLY A 131 19.80 -12.60 0.04
N ARG A 132 21.10 -12.80 -0.22
CA ARG A 132 22.01 -11.84 -0.88
C ARG A 132 21.78 -11.70 -2.40
N ARG A 133 20.90 -12.52 -2.99
CA ARG A 133 20.44 -12.51 -4.40
C ARG A 133 21.51 -12.70 -5.49
N LEU A 134 22.79 -12.72 -5.15
CA LEU A 134 23.92 -12.82 -6.08
C LEU A 134 24.70 -14.13 -5.89
N ARG A 135 25.46 -14.51 -6.93
CA ARG A 135 26.40 -15.64 -6.87
C ARG A 135 27.63 -15.29 -6.02
N PRO A 136 28.30 -16.28 -5.40
CA PRO A 136 29.53 -16.06 -4.62
C PRO A 136 30.60 -15.25 -5.37
N ASP A 137 30.82 -15.52 -6.66
CA ASP A 137 31.82 -14.82 -7.47
C ASP A 137 31.55 -13.31 -7.59
N ALA A 138 30.28 -12.92 -7.67
CA ALA A 138 29.89 -11.52 -7.73
C ALA A 138 30.04 -10.84 -6.36
N LEU A 139 29.76 -11.57 -5.28
CA LEU A 139 29.91 -11.11 -3.90
C LEU A 139 31.39 -10.98 -3.47
N ALA A 140 32.30 -11.66 -4.17
CA ALA A 140 33.74 -11.55 -3.94
C ALA A 140 34.38 -10.28 -4.52
N VAL A 141 33.62 -9.49 -5.29
CA VAL A 141 34.09 -8.17 -5.77
C VAL A 141 33.77 -7.13 -4.70
N THR A 142 34.78 -6.39 -4.23
CA THR A 142 34.62 -5.39 -3.18
C THR A 142 34.94 -3.97 -3.66
N PHE A 143 34.21 -2.99 -3.17
CA PHE A 143 34.51 -1.57 -3.29
C PHE A 143 34.54 -0.95 -1.90
N ALA A 144 35.55 -0.12 -1.60
CA ALA A 144 35.81 0.38 -0.24
C ALA A 144 35.81 -0.73 0.84
N GLY A 145 36.33 -1.91 0.49
CA GLY A 145 36.39 -3.09 1.38
C GLY A 145 35.06 -3.83 1.59
N ARG A 146 34.01 -3.48 0.84
CA ARG A 146 32.66 -4.07 1.01
C ARG A 146 32.10 -4.68 -0.26
N ALA A 147 31.38 -5.78 -0.14
CA ALA A 147 30.64 -6.39 -1.24
C ALA A 147 29.40 -5.57 -1.62
N ILE A 148 28.89 -5.75 -2.83
CA ILE A 148 27.77 -4.92 -3.35
C ILE A 148 26.48 -5.08 -2.53
N ASP A 149 26.23 -6.27 -1.97
CA ASP A 149 25.08 -6.53 -1.13
C ASP A 149 25.21 -5.90 0.26
N GLU A 150 26.43 -5.80 0.79
CA GLU A 150 26.70 -5.12 2.06
C GLU A 150 26.40 -3.63 1.95
N LEU A 151 26.72 -3.02 0.79
CA LEU A 151 26.29 -1.64 0.51
C LEU A 151 24.78 -1.55 0.28
N ALA A 152 24.18 -2.57 -0.33
CA ALA A 152 22.75 -2.58 -0.61
C ALA A 152 21.89 -2.68 0.66
N ALA A 153 22.42 -3.35 1.69
CA ALA A 153 21.79 -3.52 3.01
C ALA A 153 21.99 -2.31 3.95
N MET A 154 22.81 -1.32 3.57
CA MET A 154 22.95 -0.08 4.34
C MET A 154 21.72 0.80 4.21
N SER A 155 21.45 1.60 5.24
CA SER A 155 20.50 2.70 5.11
C SER A 155 20.98 3.71 4.06
N VAL A 156 20.07 4.44 3.44
CA VAL A 156 20.39 5.50 2.48
C VAL A 156 21.32 6.53 3.11
N THR A 157 21.12 6.87 4.40
CA THR A 157 21.99 7.77 5.15
C THR A 157 23.42 7.23 5.25
N ASP A 158 23.59 6.01 5.75
CA ASP A 158 24.92 5.41 5.93
C ASP A 158 25.64 5.25 4.59
N LEU A 159 24.91 4.88 3.54
CA LEU A 159 25.47 4.73 2.21
C LEU A 159 25.87 6.08 1.62
N PHE A 160 25.08 7.15 1.83
CA PHE A 160 25.44 8.49 1.40
C PHE A 160 26.71 8.99 2.08
N ASP A 161 26.83 8.78 3.39
CA ASP A 161 28.02 9.15 4.17
C ASP A 161 29.25 8.37 3.72
N LEU A 162 29.10 7.05 3.51
CA LEU A 162 30.17 6.22 2.97
C LEU A 162 30.61 6.74 1.59
N MET A 163 29.68 6.91 0.64
CA MET A 163 30.01 7.39 -0.72
C MET A 163 30.60 8.80 -0.73
N SER A 164 30.28 9.62 0.27
CA SER A 164 30.85 10.96 0.45
C SER A 164 32.25 10.93 1.06
N SER A 165 32.57 9.92 1.88
CA SER A 165 33.89 9.74 2.47
C SER A 165 34.93 9.12 1.52
N VAL A 166 34.50 8.45 0.45
CA VAL A 166 35.40 7.81 -0.52
C VAL A 166 36.21 8.86 -1.30
N SER A 167 37.52 8.89 -1.06
CA SER A 167 38.49 9.61 -1.88
C SER A 167 39.04 8.71 -2.98
N LEU A 168 38.84 9.08 -4.24
CA LEU A 168 39.42 8.37 -5.38
C LEU A 168 40.79 8.97 -5.74
N GLY A 169 41.76 8.11 -6.08
CA GLY A 169 43.01 8.57 -6.70
C GLY A 169 42.78 9.16 -8.09
N GLU A 170 43.78 9.83 -8.68
CA GLU A 170 43.64 10.54 -9.96
C GLU A 170 43.13 9.64 -11.11
N ARG A 171 43.66 8.41 -11.21
CA ARG A 171 43.23 7.41 -12.19
C ARG A 171 41.81 6.90 -11.95
N GLU A 172 41.46 6.64 -10.69
CA GLU A 172 40.14 6.14 -10.31
C GLU A 172 39.06 7.21 -10.48
N ALA A 173 39.40 8.47 -10.18
CA ALA A 173 38.53 9.62 -10.37
C ALA A 173 38.19 9.84 -11.84
N ALA A 174 39.14 9.63 -12.76
CA ALA A 174 38.89 9.69 -14.20
C ALA A 174 37.92 8.59 -14.69
N ILE A 175 37.90 7.43 -14.03
CA ILE A 175 37.06 6.28 -14.41
C ILE A 175 35.68 6.34 -13.76
N GLY A 176 35.62 6.58 -12.44
CA GLY A 176 34.41 6.44 -11.63
C GLY A 176 33.94 7.72 -10.94
N GLY A 177 34.63 8.85 -11.12
CA GLY A 177 34.25 10.12 -10.48
C GLY A 177 32.83 10.58 -10.87
N GLN A 178 32.43 10.40 -12.14
CA GLN A 178 31.06 10.67 -12.58
C GLN A 178 30.04 9.71 -11.97
N LEU A 179 30.38 8.41 -11.85
CA LEU A 179 29.51 7.41 -11.23
C LEU A 179 29.25 7.75 -9.75
N LEU A 180 30.30 8.10 -9.00
CA LEU A 180 30.15 8.52 -7.60
C LEU A 180 29.37 9.83 -7.45
N ARG A 181 29.46 10.76 -8.40
CA ARG A 181 28.62 11.96 -8.40
C ARG A 181 27.14 11.60 -8.55
N GLU A 182 26.80 10.69 -9.48
CA GLU A 182 25.40 10.30 -9.66
C GLU A 182 24.82 9.46 -8.54
N ILE A 183 25.62 8.54 -7.97
CA ILE A 183 25.20 7.78 -6.79
C ILE A 183 24.90 8.74 -5.64
N ARG A 184 25.79 9.70 -5.35
CA ARG A 184 25.58 10.70 -4.30
C ARG A 184 24.37 11.60 -4.60
N ALA A 185 24.18 12.03 -5.83
CA ALA A 185 23.03 12.85 -6.20
C ALA A 185 21.70 12.12 -5.92
N ARG A 186 21.58 10.86 -6.36
CA ARG A 186 20.37 10.05 -6.17
C ARG A 186 20.10 9.69 -4.72
N LEU A 187 21.13 9.33 -3.96
CA LEU A 187 21.03 9.16 -2.52
C LEU A 187 20.62 10.47 -1.82
N GLY A 188 21.18 11.60 -2.25
CA GLY A 188 20.80 12.93 -1.76
C GLY A 188 19.33 13.26 -2.04
N PHE A 189 18.79 12.86 -3.19
CA PHE A 189 17.35 13.02 -3.48
C PHE A 189 16.49 12.17 -2.54
N LEU A 190 16.89 10.93 -2.25
CA LEU A 190 16.20 10.07 -1.28
C LEU A 190 16.22 10.66 0.14
N LEU A 191 17.35 11.24 0.56
CA LEU A 191 17.46 11.97 1.82
C LEU A 191 16.56 13.22 1.83
N GLY A 192 16.51 13.94 0.72
CA GLY A 192 15.68 15.14 0.53
C GLY A 192 14.18 14.86 0.64
N VAL A 193 13.74 13.66 0.28
CA VAL A 193 12.33 13.23 0.46
C VAL A 193 12.11 12.42 1.75
N GLY A 194 13.06 12.41 2.69
CA GLY A 194 12.89 11.77 4.00
C GLY A 194 12.92 10.24 3.99
N LEU A 195 13.51 9.61 2.97
CA LEU A 195 13.65 8.14 2.87
C LEU A 195 15.02 7.63 3.34
N GLY A 196 15.73 8.41 4.16
CA GLY A 196 17.08 8.09 4.65
C GLY A 196 17.19 6.78 5.44
N TYR A 197 16.11 6.42 6.15
CA TYR A 197 16.05 5.21 6.98
C TYR A 197 15.86 3.91 6.18
N LEU A 198 15.53 4.00 4.89
CA LEU A 198 15.36 2.83 4.04
C LEU A 198 16.70 2.23 3.67
N THR A 199 16.75 0.91 3.56
CA THR A 199 17.84 0.25 2.84
C THR A 199 17.54 0.25 1.35
N ILE A 200 18.57 0.31 0.51
CA ILE A 200 18.36 0.37 -0.95
C ILE A 200 17.94 -1.00 -1.53
N ASP A 201 18.18 -2.10 -0.81
CA ASP A 201 17.68 -3.44 -1.16
C ASP A 201 16.24 -3.74 -0.67
N ARG A 202 15.62 -2.81 0.10
CA ARG A 202 14.24 -2.96 0.57
C ARG A 202 13.30 -3.17 -0.61
N SER A 203 12.42 -4.16 -0.46
CA SER A 203 11.43 -4.52 -1.48
C SER A 203 10.45 -3.38 -1.70
N ALA A 204 10.20 -3.00 -2.95
CA ALA A 204 9.22 -1.97 -3.29
C ALA A 204 7.80 -2.36 -2.83
N ASP A 205 7.50 -3.67 -2.82
CA ASP A 205 6.21 -4.21 -2.35
C ASP A 205 5.96 -3.99 -0.86
N SER A 206 7.02 -3.75 -0.07
CA SER A 206 6.92 -3.53 1.38
C SER A 206 6.84 -2.04 1.76
N LEU A 207 6.83 -1.15 0.76
CA LEU A 207 6.75 0.28 0.98
C LEU A 207 5.29 0.70 1.19
N SER A 208 5.08 1.63 2.11
CA SER A 208 3.79 2.34 2.23
C SER A 208 3.50 3.15 0.95
N GLY A 209 2.24 3.56 0.77
CA GLY A 209 1.85 4.41 -0.37
C GLY A 209 2.69 5.69 -0.44
N GLY A 210 2.85 6.38 0.70
CA GLY A 210 3.69 7.57 0.81
C GLY A 210 5.18 7.31 0.58
N GLU A 211 5.74 6.19 1.08
CA GLU A 211 7.12 5.80 0.79
C GLU A 211 7.34 5.55 -0.71
N ALA A 212 6.43 4.83 -1.36
CA ALA A 212 6.50 4.54 -2.80
C ALA A 212 6.36 5.80 -3.67
N GLN A 213 5.46 6.71 -3.28
CA GLN A 213 5.28 7.98 -3.97
C GLN A 213 6.53 8.86 -3.88
N ARG A 214 7.12 8.99 -2.69
CA ARG A 214 8.37 9.75 -2.48
C ARG A 214 9.56 9.11 -3.18
N LEU A 215 9.60 7.79 -3.25
CA LEU A 215 10.60 7.06 -4.03
C LEU A 215 10.52 7.42 -5.53
N ARG A 216 9.32 7.48 -6.09
CA ARG A 216 9.10 7.92 -7.47
C ARG A 216 9.49 9.38 -7.67
N LEU A 217 9.14 10.28 -6.74
CA LEU A 217 9.56 11.68 -6.79
C LEU A 217 11.10 11.82 -6.82
N ALA A 218 11.80 11.08 -5.96
CA ALA A 218 13.26 11.03 -5.96
C ALA A 218 13.84 10.51 -7.29
N ALA A 219 13.23 9.48 -7.88
CA ALA A 219 13.62 8.97 -9.19
C ALA A 219 13.45 10.02 -10.30
N GLN A 220 12.36 10.80 -10.30
CA GLN A 220 12.12 11.86 -11.29
C GLN A 220 13.11 13.01 -11.16
N LEU A 221 13.52 13.38 -9.94
CA LEU A 221 14.58 14.38 -9.73
C LEU A 221 15.93 13.92 -10.30
N GLY A 222 16.19 12.60 -10.28
CA GLY A 222 17.35 11.98 -10.90
C GLY A 222 17.32 11.98 -12.43
N ALA A 223 16.14 11.97 -13.05
CA ALA A 223 15.99 11.96 -14.51
C ALA A 223 16.37 13.30 -15.16
N GLY A 224 16.34 14.41 -14.41
CA GLY A 224 16.82 15.71 -14.88
C GLY A 224 15.96 16.38 -15.96
N LEU A 225 14.67 16.04 -16.04
CA LEU A 225 13.75 16.59 -17.05
C LEU A 225 13.43 18.08 -16.80
N THR A 226 13.24 18.82 -17.90
CA THR A 226 12.87 20.25 -17.90
C THR A 226 11.69 20.50 -18.84
N GLY A 227 10.88 21.53 -18.58
CA GLY A 227 9.69 21.85 -19.38
C GLY A 227 8.51 20.89 -19.23
N VAL A 228 8.55 20.01 -18.23
CA VAL A 228 7.51 19.00 -17.94
C VAL A 228 6.48 19.54 -16.95
N LEU A 229 5.23 19.10 -17.08
CA LEU A 229 4.20 19.26 -16.06
C LEU A 229 4.20 18.02 -15.14
N TYR A 230 4.61 18.20 -13.89
CA TYR A 230 4.44 17.17 -12.87
C TYR A 230 3.09 17.34 -12.18
N VAL A 231 2.31 16.25 -12.10
CA VAL A 231 1.04 16.20 -11.38
C VAL A 231 1.19 15.24 -10.22
N LEU A 232 1.12 15.73 -8.98
CA LEU A 232 1.27 14.93 -7.77
C LEU A 232 -0.03 14.93 -6.99
N ASP A 233 -0.38 13.77 -6.43
CA ASP A 233 -1.56 13.58 -5.59
C ASP A 233 -1.15 13.40 -4.13
N GLU A 234 -1.22 14.47 -3.33
CA GLU A 234 -1.00 14.47 -1.89
C GLU A 234 0.38 13.91 -1.45
N PRO A 235 1.50 14.50 -1.91
CA PRO A 235 2.84 14.00 -1.61
C PRO A 235 3.23 14.06 -0.12
N SER A 236 2.48 14.78 0.72
CA SER A 236 2.71 14.86 2.17
C SER A 236 2.22 13.61 2.94
N ILE A 237 1.56 12.65 2.30
CA ILE A 237 0.98 11.47 2.96
C ILE A 237 2.01 10.64 3.71
N GLY A 238 1.65 10.22 4.92
CA GLY A 238 2.51 9.42 5.80
C GLY A 238 3.87 10.08 6.09
N LEU A 239 3.93 11.41 5.97
CA LEU A 239 5.08 12.22 6.29
C LEU A 239 4.80 12.96 7.60
N HIS A 240 5.78 12.94 8.49
CA HIS A 240 5.71 13.73 9.71
C HIS A 240 5.91 15.21 9.40
N HIS A 241 5.23 16.12 10.12
CA HIS A 241 5.29 17.58 9.89
C HIS A 241 6.73 18.13 9.80
N ARG A 242 7.65 17.57 10.60
CA ARG A 242 9.09 17.87 10.57
C ARG A 242 9.70 17.74 9.17
N ASP A 243 9.34 16.67 8.47
CA ASP A 243 9.96 16.32 7.20
C ASP A 243 9.26 17.00 6.01
N ASN A 244 8.08 17.60 6.22
CA ASN A 244 7.31 18.30 5.19
C ASN A 244 8.08 19.45 4.54
N HIS A 245 8.86 20.18 5.32
CA HIS A 245 9.72 21.24 4.80
C HIS A 245 10.73 20.72 3.76
N ARG A 246 11.29 19.52 3.98
CA ARG A 246 12.24 18.91 3.02
C ARG A 246 11.56 18.50 1.72
N LEU A 247 10.31 18.04 1.81
CA LEU A 247 9.48 17.76 0.64
C LEU A 247 9.20 19.05 -0.14
N LEU A 248 8.79 20.13 0.52
CA LEU A 248 8.54 21.42 -0.11
C LEU A 248 9.78 21.98 -0.82
N ASP A 249 10.95 21.95 -0.17
CA ASP A 249 12.22 22.31 -0.79
C ASP A 249 12.50 21.49 -2.06
N THR A 250 12.11 20.22 -2.03
CA THR A 250 12.29 19.30 -3.15
C THR A 250 11.35 19.64 -4.31
N LEU A 251 10.10 20.00 -4.03
CA LEU A 251 9.13 20.45 -5.03
C LEU A 251 9.54 21.80 -5.64
N HIS A 252 10.04 22.74 -4.84
CA HIS A 252 10.63 23.98 -5.32
C HIS A 252 11.84 23.73 -6.23
N ARG A 253 12.76 22.84 -5.85
CA ARG A 253 13.88 22.45 -6.73
C ARG A 253 13.42 21.86 -8.06
N LEU A 254 12.33 21.07 -8.05
CA LEU A 254 11.76 20.51 -9.27
C LEU A 254 11.20 21.62 -10.18
N ARG A 255 10.49 22.59 -9.60
CA ARG A 255 10.00 23.80 -10.28
C ARG A 255 11.15 24.64 -10.84
N ASP A 256 12.16 24.95 -10.02
CA ASP A 256 13.26 25.87 -10.35
C ASP A 256 14.14 25.35 -11.51
N ARG A 257 14.07 24.05 -11.82
CA ARG A 257 14.64 23.46 -13.04
C ARG A 257 13.86 23.78 -14.33
N GLY A 258 12.83 24.62 -14.24
CA GLY A 258 11.99 25.02 -15.37
C GLY A 258 10.81 24.10 -15.63
N ASN A 259 10.34 23.38 -14.59
CA ASN A 259 9.15 22.54 -14.67
C ASN A 259 7.94 23.24 -14.02
N THR A 260 6.74 22.82 -14.43
CA THR A 260 5.51 23.18 -13.71
C THR A 260 5.18 22.05 -12.75
N VAL A 261 4.96 22.38 -11.48
CA VAL A 261 4.66 21.37 -10.44
C VAL A 261 3.25 21.63 -9.94
N MET A 262 2.30 20.79 -10.33
CA MET A 262 0.90 20.86 -9.90
C MET A 262 0.64 19.79 -8.86
N VAL A 263 0.19 20.19 -7.68
CA VAL A 263 0.00 19.28 -6.54
C VAL A 263 -1.43 19.39 -6.02
N VAL A 264 -2.12 18.27 -5.89
CA VAL A 264 -3.38 18.20 -5.14
C VAL A 264 -3.02 18.04 -3.66
N GLU A 265 -3.37 19.00 -2.81
CA GLU A 265 -2.99 18.99 -1.39
C GLU A 265 -4.00 19.66 -0.47
N HIS A 266 -3.93 19.27 0.80
CA HIS A 266 -4.73 19.76 1.91
C HIS A 266 -3.88 20.30 3.05
N ASP A 267 -2.58 20.03 3.05
CA ASP A 267 -1.65 20.53 4.06
C ASP A 267 -1.50 22.08 4.01
N GLU A 268 -1.56 22.71 5.20
CA GLU A 268 -1.52 24.16 5.33
C GLU A 268 -0.17 24.75 4.89
N ASP A 269 0.95 24.13 5.29
CA ASP A 269 2.30 24.59 4.95
C ASP A 269 2.51 24.55 3.44
N THR A 270 2.01 23.50 2.79
CA THR A 270 2.05 23.32 1.34
C THR A 270 1.25 24.39 0.61
N ILE A 271 0.01 24.65 1.03
CA ILE A 271 -0.84 25.70 0.44
C ILE A 271 -0.20 27.08 0.59
N ARG A 272 0.42 27.37 1.74
CA ARG A 272 1.10 28.65 2.00
C ARG A 272 2.39 28.82 1.20
N SER A 273 3.09 27.73 0.89
CA SER A 273 4.35 27.71 0.14
C SER A 273 4.17 27.71 -1.39
N ALA A 274 2.93 27.59 -1.86
CA ALA A 274 2.59 27.61 -3.27
C ALA A 274 2.79 28.99 -3.92
N ASP A 275 3.21 29.00 -5.19
CA ASP A 275 3.23 30.22 -6.00
C ASP A 275 1.80 30.60 -6.44
N TRP A 276 0.97 29.58 -6.67
CA TRP A 276 -0.42 29.72 -7.10
C TRP A 276 -1.29 28.62 -6.48
N VAL A 277 -2.53 28.96 -6.14
CA VAL A 277 -3.50 28.04 -5.55
C VAL A 277 -4.80 28.09 -6.35
N VAL A 278 -5.38 26.93 -6.61
CA VAL A 278 -6.72 26.75 -7.20
C VAL A 278 -7.61 26.07 -6.17
N ASP A 279 -8.56 26.81 -5.60
CA ASP A 279 -9.48 26.31 -4.57
C ASP A 279 -10.82 25.88 -5.18
N PHE A 280 -11.22 24.64 -4.89
CA PHE A 280 -12.45 24.03 -5.37
C PHE A 280 -13.53 23.96 -4.28
N GLY A 281 -14.77 24.21 -4.68
CA GLY A 281 -15.91 24.15 -3.77
C GLY A 281 -17.21 24.57 -4.46
N PRO A 282 -18.16 25.18 -3.72
CA PRO A 282 -18.16 25.42 -2.28
C PRO A 282 -18.41 24.14 -1.43
N GLY A 283 -18.81 23.03 -2.04
CA GLY A 283 -19.06 21.75 -1.37
C GLY A 283 -18.55 20.54 -2.14
N ALA A 284 -19.01 19.35 -1.74
CA ALA A 284 -18.66 18.07 -2.36
C ALA A 284 -19.74 17.58 -3.34
N GLY A 285 -19.36 16.72 -4.29
CA GLY A 285 -20.27 16.17 -5.30
C GLY A 285 -21.00 17.28 -6.06
N ARG A 286 -22.31 17.16 -6.26
CA ARG A 286 -23.12 18.17 -6.99
C ARG A 286 -22.98 19.62 -6.49
N LEU A 287 -22.57 19.82 -5.24
CA LEU A 287 -22.36 21.14 -4.63
C LEU A 287 -20.94 21.68 -4.85
N GLY A 288 -20.04 20.86 -5.41
CA GLY A 288 -18.71 21.22 -5.86
C GLY A 288 -18.63 21.43 -7.36
N GLY A 289 -17.45 21.18 -7.94
CA GLY A 289 -17.21 21.25 -9.37
C GLY A 289 -17.00 22.66 -9.91
N GLU A 290 -16.79 23.63 -9.02
CA GLU A 290 -16.55 25.04 -9.33
C GLU A 290 -15.22 25.48 -8.71
N VAL A 291 -14.53 26.40 -9.39
CA VAL A 291 -13.35 27.09 -8.86
C VAL A 291 -13.84 28.29 -8.07
N VAL A 292 -13.67 28.25 -6.74
CA VAL A 292 -14.15 29.29 -5.83
C VAL A 292 -13.17 30.46 -5.79
N ALA A 293 -11.87 30.16 -5.83
CA ALA A 293 -10.81 31.15 -5.90
C ALA A 293 -9.60 30.57 -6.64
N SER A 294 -8.89 31.40 -7.39
CA SER A 294 -7.64 31.04 -8.08
C SER A 294 -6.69 32.23 -8.03
N GLY A 295 -5.48 32.02 -7.51
CA GLY A 295 -4.54 33.11 -7.27
C GLY A 295 -3.41 32.71 -6.32
N PRO A 296 -2.50 33.63 -5.99
CA PRO A 296 -1.53 33.42 -4.91
C PRO A 296 -2.21 33.10 -3.56
N PRO A 297 -1.53 32.47 -2.59
CA PRO A 297 -2.15 32.02 -1.33
C PRO A 297 -2.91 33.11 -0.55
N ASN A 298 -2.43 34.36 -0.61
CA ASN A 298 -3.08 35.53 0.00
C ASN A 298 -4.43 35.88 -0.66
N ALA A 299 -4.63 35.58 -1.95
CA ALA A 299 -5.89 35.76 -2.64
C ALA A 299 -6.93 34.74 -2.15
N ILE A 300 -6.53 33.49 -1.91
CA ILE A 300 -7.40 32.46 -1.31
C ILE A 300 -7.79 32.84 0.11
N GLN A 301 -6.83 33.34 0.89
CA GLN A 301 -7.08 33.88 2.23
C GLN A 301 -8.03 35.07 2.21
N SER A 302 -8.11 35.85 1.14
CA SER A 302 -9.02 36.99 1.06
C SER A 302 -10.42 36.62 0.52
N ALA A 303 -10.57 35.40 -0.03
CA ALA A 303 -11.84 34.93 -0.56
C ALA A 303 -12.76 34.46 0.58
N GLU A 304 -13.88 35.16 0.78
CA GLU A 304 -14.88 34.81 1.82
C GLU A 304 -15.58 33.47 1.52
N GLN A 305 -15.83 33.18 0.25
CA GLN A 305 -16.51 31.95 -0.20
C GLN A 305 -15.61 30.71 -0.12
N SER A 306 -14.28 30.90 -0.03
CA SER A 306 -13.31 29.82 0.08
C SER A 306 -13.36 29.22 1.48
N LEU A 307 -13.79 27.95 1.58
CA LEU A 307 -13.75 27.22 2.85
C LEU A 307 -12.30 27.05 3.32
N THR A 308 -11.39 26.77 2.39
CA THR A 308 -9.94 26.71 2.65
C THR A 308 -9.45 28.04 3.23
N GLY A 309 -9.82 29.18 2.61
CA GLY A 309 -9.52 30.51 3.10
C GLY A 309 -10.01 30.78 4.53
N GLN A 310 -11.22 30.31 4.88
CA GLN A 310 -11.77 30.43 6.24
C GLN A 310 -10.93 29.69 7.30
N TYR A 311 -10.37 28.52 6.96
CA TYR A 311 -9.45 27.79 7.83
C TYR A 311 -8.08 28.48 7.92
N LEU A 312 -7.54 28.97 6.79
CA LEU A 312 -6.26 29.71 6.77
C LEU A 312 -6.30 31.03 7.56
N ARG A 313 -7.48 31.69 7.59
CA ARG A 313 -7.75 32.88 8.42
C ARG A 313 -8.08 32.54 9.88
N ARG A 314 -8.25 31.25 10.21
CA ARG A 314 -8.70 30.74 11.52
C ARG A 314 -10.10 31.20 11.95
N GLU A 315 -10.95 31.61 11.01
CA GLU A 315 -12.38 31.83 11.26
C GLU A 315 -13.08 30.51 11.57
N ARG A 316 -12.64 29.43 10.91
CA ARG A 316 -12.96 28.05 11.26
C ARG A 316 -11.71 27.37 11.79
N THR A 317 -11.88 26.60 12.86
CA THR A 317 -10.82 25.78 13.45
C THR A 317 -11.42 24.48 13.98
N ILE A 318 -10.58 23.45 14.12
CA ILE A 318 -10.93 22.25 14.89
C ILE A 318 -10.61 22.56 16.36
N PRO A 319 -11.60 22.67 17.24
CA PRO A 319 -11.38 23.07 18.62
C PRO A 319 -10.70 21.95 19.41
N VAL A 320 -9.79 22.33 20.32
CA VAL A 320 -9.22 21.39 21.30
C VAL A 320 -10.33 21.03 22.30
N PRO A 321 -10.54 19.73 22.63
CA PRO A 321 -11.51 19.32 23.64
C PRO A 321 -11.24 20.01 24.99
N SER A 322 -12.29 20.55 25.63
CA SER A 322 -12.16 21.23 26.93
C SER A 322 -11.82 20.28 28.08
N THR A 323 -12.19 19.01 27.95
CA THR A 323 -11.90 17.93 28.90
C THR A 323 -11.53 16.67 28.15
N ARG A 324 -10.49 15.96 28.60
CA ARG A 324 -10.10 14.64 28.07
C ARG A 324 -10.77 13.52 28.86
N ARG A 325 -11.12 12.43 28.18
CA ARG A 325 -11.77 11.28 28.82
C ARG A 325 -10.76 10.53 29.68
N PRO A 326 -11.09 10.17 30.94
CA PRO A 326 -10.21 9.36 31.79
C PRO A 326 -10.16 7.87 31.38
N GLY A 327 -11.01 7.45 30.44
CA GLY A 327 -11.15 6.06 30.01
C GLY A 327 -12.02 5.20 30.94
N SER A 328 -12.15 3.92 30.60
CA SER A 328 -12.96 2.95 31.35
C SER A 328 -12.26 2.37 32.60
N GLY A 329 -10.99 2.75 32.83
CA GLY A 329 -10.10 2.15 33.83
C GLY A 329 -9.49 0.80 33.40
N GLN A 330 -9.87 0.29 32.22
CA GLN A 330 -9.28 -0.89 31.61
C GLN A 330 -8.20 -0.49 30.60
N VAL A 331 -7.19 -1.34 30.43
CA VAL A 331 -6.02 -1.07 29.59
C VAL A 331 -5.69 -2.31 28.76
N LEU A 332 -5.36 -2.10 27.50
CA LEU A 332 -4.71 -3.10 26.65
C LEU A 332 -3.20 -2.87 26.71
N ARG A 333 -2.45 -3.85 27.23
CA ARG A 333 -0.98 -3.74 27.39
C ARG A 333 -0.27 -4.70 26.45
N VAL A 334 0.60 -4.17 25.60
CA VAL A 334 1.52 -4.95 24.74
C VAL A 334 2.85 -5.04 25.45
N VAL A 335 3.33 -6.26 25.71
CA VAL A 335 4.58 -6.50 26.44
C VAL A 335 5.64 -7.10 25.52
N GLY A 336 6.84 -6.51 25.56
CA GLY A 336 8.04 -7.02 24.90
C GLY A 336 7.94 -7.07 23.37
N ALA A 337 7.42 -6.01 22.74
CA ALA A 337 7.30 -5.92 21.28
C ALA A 337 8.67 -5.73 20.62
N ARG A 338 9.02 -6.63 19.70
CA ARG A 338 10.35 -6.77 19.07
C ARG A 338 10.33 -7.00 17.57
N GLU A 339 9.16 -6.86 16.93
CA GLU A 339 9.07 -6.99 15.47
C GLU A 339 9.81 -5.83 14.77
N HIS A 340 10.49 -6.14 13.67
CA HIS A 340 11.29 -5.20 12.88
C HIS A 340 12.27 -4.35 13.70
N ASN A 341 12.07 -3.04 13.80
CA ASN A 341 12.95 -2.12 14.51
C ASN A 341 12.52 -1.85 15.95
N LEU A 342 11.43 -2.44 16.46
CA LEU A 342 10.96 -2.24 17.82
C LEU A 342 11.96 -2.82 18.84
N ARG A 343 12.29 -2.05 19.88
CA ARG A 343 13.35 -2.37 20.84
C ARG A 343 12.81 -2.89 22.17
N ASP A 344 12.12 -4.02 22.13
CA ASP A 344 11.56 -4.70 23.32
C ASP A 344 10.65 -3.81 24.17
N ILE A 345 9.77 -3.07 23.49
CA ILE A 345 8.95 -2.04 24.13
C ILE A 345 7.72 -2.64 24.80
N THR A 346 7.30 -1.99 25.90
CA THR A 346 6.02 -2.26 26.56
C THR A 346 5.16 -1.00 26.50
N VAL A 347 3.95 -1.12 25.96
CA VAL A 347 3.04 0.01 25.69
C VAL A 347 1.65 -0.29 26.24
N GLU A 348 1.01 0.72 26.80
CA GLU A 348 -0.34 0.67 27.35
C GLU A 348 -1.29 1.56 26.55
N PHE A 349 -2.44 1.00 26.18
CA PHE A 349 -3.52 1.70 25.50
C PHE A 349 -4.75 1.73 26.42
N PRO A 350 -5.15 2.90 26.96
CA PRO A 350 -6.38 3.00 27.74
C PRO A 350 -7.60 2.68 26.86
N LEU A 351 -8.56 1.95 27.43
CA LEU A 351 -9.81 1.59 26.76
C LEU A 351 -10.89 2.64 27.04
N GLY A 352 -11.84 2.78 26.12
CA GLY A 352 -12.92 3.77 26.18
C GLY A 352 -12.47 5.20 25.88
N THR A 353 -11.37 5.36 25.14
CA THR A 353 -10.77 6.65 24.78
C THR A 353 -10.40 6.71 23.29
N LEU A 354 -10.20 7.93 22.79
CA LEU A 354 -9.51 8.15 21.51
C LEU A 354 -7.99 8.14 21.75
N VAL A 355 -7.29 7.13 21.23
CA VAL A 355 -5.85 6.97 21.38
C VAL A 355 -5.15 7.23 20.05
N ALA A 356 -4.17 8.12 20.03
CA ALA A 356 -3.34 8.40 18.86
C ALA A 356 -1.93 7.80 19.02
N VAL A 357 -1.49 7.02 18.03
CA VAL A 357 -0.12 6.52 17.92
C VAL A 357 0.63 7.41 16.92
N THR A 358 1.66 8.10 17.40
CA THR A 358 2.39 9.14 16.66
C THR A 358 3.88 8.81 16.55
N GLY A 359 4.62 9.67 15.86
CA GLY A 359 6.06 9.53 15.67
C GLY A 359 6.48 9.66 14.22
N VAL A 360 7.78 9.85 13.98
CA VAL A 360 8.32 10.05 12.62
C VAL A 360 8.12 8.83 11.70
N SER A 361 8.19 9.02 10.39
CA SER A 361 8.06 7.91 9.43
C SER A 361 9.18 6.89 9.65
N GLY A 362 8.82 5.61 9.69
CA GLY A 362 9.76 4.52 10.02
C GLY A 362 10.04 4.31 11.52
N SER A 363 9.38 5.01 12.44
CA SER A 363 9.59 4.82 13.89
C SER A 363 9.06 3.50 14.47
N GLY A 364 8.23 2.77 13.71
CA GLY A 364 7.63 1.49 14.12
C GLY A 364 6.12 1.52 14.40
N LYS A 365 5.39 2.60 14.03
CA LYS A 365 3.94 2.75 14.26
C LYS A 365 3.10 1.60 13.70
N SER A 366 3.20 1.36 12.38
CA SER A 366 2.45 0.27 11.72
C SER A 366 2.90 -1.11 12.23
N THR A 367 4.18 -1.27 12.58
CA THR A 367 4.67 -2.52 13.19
C THR A 367 4.01 -2.79 14.55
N LEU A 368 3.88 -1.77 15.40
CA LEU A 368 3.20 -1.91 16.68
C LEU A 368 1.70 -2.15 16.52
N VAL A 369 1.03 -1.33 15.70
CA VAL A 369 -0.44 -1.33 15.60
C VAL A 369 -0.95 -2.43 14.68
N ASP A 370 -0.44 -2.54 13.46
CA ASP A 370 -0.93 -3.49 12.47
C ASP A 370 -0.32 -4.88 12.63
N ASP A 371 1.01 -4.98 12.75
CA ASP A 371 1.67 -6.28 12.74
C ASP A 371 1.54 -7.00 14.09
N ILE A 372 1.51 -6.26 15.20
CA ILE A 372 1.39 -6.84 16.54
C ILE A 372 -0.05 -6.76 17.04
N VAL A 373 -0.57 -5.56 17.37
CA VAL A 373 -1.87 -5.40 18.05
C VAL A 373 -3.01 -5.97 17.22
N LYS A 374 -3.17 -5.52 15.97
CA LYS A 374 -4.27 -5.93 15.09
C LYS A 374 -4.24 -7.43 14.81
N ARG A 375 -3.10 -7.98 14.38
CA ARG A 375 -2.98 -9.41 14.08
C ARG A 375 -3.18 -10.29 15.30
N ALA A 376 -2.66 -9.89 16.47
CA ALA A 376 -2.83 -10.67 17.70
C ALA A 376 -4.31 -10.69 18.14
N LEU A 377 -4.99 -9.55 18.10
CA LEU A 377 -6.42 -9.45 18.40
C LEU A 377 -7.27 -10.19 17.37
N ALA A 378 -6.97 -10.06 16.07
CA ALA A 378 -7.68 -10.77 15.01
C ALA A 378 -7.53 -12.29 15.11
N ARG A 379 -6.34 -12.78 15.46
CA ARG A 379 -6.10 -14.21 15.70
C ARG A 379 -6.88 -14.71 16.90
N LYS A 380 -6.94 -13.93 17.99
CA LYS A 380 -7.63 -14.32 19.23
C LYS A 380 -9.15 -14.23 19.13
N LEU A 381 -9.69 -13.15 18.57
CA LEU A 381 -11.12 -12.84 18.51
C LEU A 381 -11.80 -13.39 17.24
N HIS A 382 -11.12 -13.32 16.09
CA HIS A 382 -11.67 -13.69 14.77
C HIS A 382 -11.13 -15.00 14.20
N ARG A 383 -10.20 -15.65 14.91
CA ARG A 383 -9.50 -16.87 14.44
C ARG A 383 -8.78 -16.64 13.10
N ALA A 384 -8.26 -15.44 12.89
CA ALA A 384 -7.43 -15.13 11.73
C ALA A 384 -6.19 -16.03 11.68
N VAL A 385 -5.71 -16.34 10.46
CA VAL A 385 -4.59 -17.26 10.23
C VAL A 385 -3.25 -16.55 10.43
N ASP A 386 -3.19 -15.24 10.17
CA ASP A 386 -1.95 -14.48 10.17
C ASP A 386 -1.25 -14.53 11.52
N ALA A 387 0.07 -14.68 11.48
CA ALA A 387 0.91 -14.60 12.67
C ALA A 387 1.10 -13.13 13.09
N PRO A 388 0.89 -12.79 14.37
CA PRO A 388 1.31 -11.50 14.89
C PRO A 388 2.83 -11.42 14.87
N GLY A 389 3.36 -10.19 14.75
CA GLY A 389 4.79 -9.91 14.88
C GLY A 389 5.34 -10.33 16.25
N GLN A 390 6.66 -10.39 16.38
CA GLN A 390 7.36 -10.81 17.59
C GLN A 390 7.00 -9.92 18.80
N HIS A 391 6.40 -10.53 19.82
CA HIS A 391 6.08 -9.93 21.11
C HIS A 391 6.00 -11.02 22.20
N ASP A 392 6.06 -10.66 23.48
CA ASP A 392 5.92 -11.64 24.56
C ASP A 392 4.46 -12.03 24.82
N ARG A 393 3.61 -11.02 25.04
CA ARG A 393 2.16 -11.20 25.28
C ARG A 393 1.41 -9.89 25.15
N ILE A 394 0.09 -9.99 25.03
CA ILE A 394 -0.84 -8.86 25.14
C ILE A 394 -1.84 -9.15 26.27
N GLU A 395 -1.91 -8.24 27.25
CA GLU A 395 -2.80 -8.30 28.42
C GLU A 395 -4.02 -7.40 28.19
N GLY A 396 -5.18 -7.75 28.75
CA GLY A 396 -6.41 -6.95 28.63
C GLY A 396 -7.26 -7.21 27.38
N ILE A 397 -6.99 -8.31 26.64
CA ILE A 397 -7.78 -8.71 25.45
C ILE A 397 -9.22 -9.08 25.85
N GLU A 398 -9.42 -9.60 27.05
CA GLU A 398 -10.72 -9.98 27.62
C GLU A 398 -11.71 -8.81 27.74
N HIS A 399 -11.24 -7.57 27.65
CA HIS A 399 -12.05 -6.36 27.67
C HIS A 399 -12.53 -5.92 26.27
N ILE A 400 -12.16 -6.67 25.23
CA ILE A 400 -12.46 -6.35 23.83
C ILE A 400 -13.22 -7.53 23.20
N ASP A 401 -14.45 -7.27 22.78
CA ASP A 401 -15.29 -8.27 22.09
C ASP A 401 -14.89 -8.43 20.62
N LYS A 402 -14.49 -7.31 20.01
CA LYS A 402 -14.31 -7.19 18.56
C LYS A 402 -13.23 -6.17 18.23
N VAL A 403 -12.34 -6.54 17.32
CA VAL A 403 -11.45 -5.60 16.63
C VAL A 403 -11.98 -5.32 15.23
N ILE A 404 -12.02 -4.05 14.83
CA ILE A 404 -12.44 -3.60 13.49
C ILE A 404 -11.37 -2.67 12.93
N GLU A 405 -10.81 -3.04 11.79
CA GLU A 405 -9.94 -2.18 11.01
C GLU A 405 -10.78 -1.32 10.07
N VAL A 406 -10.48 -0.02 10.02
CA VAL A 406 -11.13 0.93 9.10
C VAL A 406 -10.05 1.72 8.38
N ASP A 407 -9.63 1.17 7.25
CA ASP A 407 -8.63 1.72 6.33
C ASP A 407 -9.26 2.43 5.12
N GLN A 408 -8.44 3.13 4.35
CA GLN A 408 -8.85 3.81 3.11
C GLN A 408 -8.89 2.90 1.89
N SER A 409 -8.61 1.60 2.04
CA SER A 409 -8.66 0.67 0.91
C SER A 409 -10.04 0.67 0.24
N PRO A 410 -10.12 0.44 -1.08
CA PRO A 410 -11.40 0.44 -1.78
C PRO A 410 -12.39 -0.55 -1.13
N ILE A 411 -13.64 -0.13 -0.93
CA ILE A 411 -14.71 -0.98 -0.38
C ILE A 411 -14.97 -2.25 -1.24
N GLY A 412 -14.54 -2.22 -2.49
CA GLY A 412 -14.44 -3.37 -3.35
C GLY A 412 -13.61 -3.05 -4.60
N ARG A 413 -13.07 -4.09 -5.22
CA ARG A 413 -12.24 -3.97 -6.45
C ARG A 413 -13.03 -4.20 -7.73
N THR A 414 -14.36 -4.19 -7.66
CA THR A 414 -15.21 -4.49 -8.81
C THR A 414 -16.35 -3.49 -8.92
N PRO A 415 -16.85 -3.18 -10.12
CA PRO A 415 -17.97 -2.25 -10.32
C PRO A 415 -19.30 -2.67 -9.67
N ARG A 416 -19.35 -3.93 -9.22
CA ARG A 416 -20.50 -4.50 -8.49
C ARG A 416 -20.53 -4.09 -7.03
N SER A 417 -19.41 -3.64 -6.47
CA SER A 417 -19.36 -3.12 -5.11
C SER A 417 -19.72 -1.64 -5.16
N ASN A 418 -20.60 -1.22 -4.26
CA ASN A 418 -21.07 0.16 -4.14
C ASN A 418 -21.54 0.43 -2.71
N PRO A 419 -21.76 1.69 -2.30
CA PRO A 419 -22.16 2.04 -0.94
C PRO A 419 -23.42 1.29 -0.46
N ALA A 420 -24.40 1.09 -1.35
CA ALA A 420 -25.64 0.40 -0.99
C ALA A 420 -25.43 -1.10 -0.67
N THR A 421 -24.58 -1.77 -1.44
CA THR A 421 -24.24 -3.19 -1.20
C THR A 421 -23.33 -3.37 0.01
N TYR A 422 -22.36 -2.47 0.20
CA TYR A 422 -21.40 -2.57 1.29
C TYR A 422 -22.05 -2.37 2.66
N THR A 423 -22.88 -1.33 2.79
CA THR A 423 -23.62 -1.05 4.04
C THR A 423 -24.73 -2.08 4.32
N GLY A 424 -25.10 -2.90 3.33
CA GLY A 424 -26.20 -3.86 3.41
C GLY A 424 -27.59 -3.25 3.19
N VAL A 425 -27.72 -1.93 3.01
CA VAL A 425 -29.02 -1.27 2.80
C VAL A 425 -29.74 -1.77 1.54
N MET A 426 -28.99 -2.22 0.53
CA MET A 426 -29.55 -2.77 -0.70
C MET A 426 -30.43 -4.01 -0.45
N ASP A 427 -30.15 -4.81 0.57
CA ASP A 427 -30.96 -5.98 0.90
C ASP A 427 -32.37 -5.59 1.35
N HIS A 428 -32.47 -4.54 2.15
CA HIS A 428 -33.74 -3.96 2.60
C HIS A 428 -34.50 -3.29 1.46
N ILE A 429 -33.80 -2.56 0.57
CA ILE A 429 -34.41 -1.95 -0.62
C ILE A 429 -34.96 -3.03 -1.57
N ARG A 430 -34.23 -4.11 -1.83
CA ARG A 430 -34.72 -5.22 -2.67
C ARG A 430 -35.93 -5.91 -2.07
N ALA A 431 -35.96 -6.09 -0.74
CA ALA A 431 -37.10 -6.66 -0.04
C ALA A 431 -38.35 -5.77 -0.21
N LEU A 432 -38.20 -4.45 -0.10
CA LEU A 432 -39.27 -3.50 -0.35
C LEU A 432 -39.79 -3.60 -1.79
N PHE A 433 -38.91 -3.54 -2.80
CA PHE A 433 -39.32 -3.65 -4.20
C PHE A 433 -40.03 -4.96 -4.52
N ALA A 434 -39.62 -6.07 -3.91
CA ALA A 434 -40.30 -7.36 -4.06
C ALA A 434 -41.69 -7.40 -3.39
N SER A 435 -41.93 -6.57 -2.37
CA SER A 435 -43.20 -6.49 -1.66
C SER A 435 -44.28 -5.69 -2.40
N LEU A 436 -43.91 -4.91 -3.43
CA LEU A 436 -44.83 -4.06 -4.19
C LEU A 436 -45.90 -4.88 -4.93
N PRO A 437 -47.13 -4.35 -5.11
CA PRO A 437 -48.20 -5.06 -5.81
C PRO A 437 -47.80 -5.56 -7.21
N GLU A 438 -47.14 -4.71 -8.00
CA GLU A 438 -46.64 -5.04 -9.34
C GLU A 438 -45.66 -6.23 -9.34
N SER A 439 -44.80 -6.30 -8.32
CA SER A 439 -43.85 -7.39 -8.11
C SER A 439 -44.55 -8.68 -7.69
N LYS A 440 -45.53 -8.59 -6.79
CA LYS A 440 -46.30 -9.75 -6.31
C LYS A 440 -47.08 -10.42 -7.45
N VAL A 441 -47.75 -9.63 -8.30
CA VAL A 441 -48.49 -10.15 -9.47
C VAL A 441 -47.56 -10.87 -10.45
N ARG A 442 -46.34 -10.38 -10.62
CA ARG A 442 -45.33 -10.98 -11.52
C ARG A 442 -44.49 -12.09 -10.86
N GLY A 443 -44.73 -12.42 -9.59
CA GLY A 443 -43.96 -13.42 -8.86
C GLY A 443 -42.50 -13.02 -8.60
N TYR A 444 -42.17 -11.73 -8.63
CA TYR A 444 -40.81 -11.25 -8.42
C TYR A 444 -40.41 -11.34 -6.95
N LYS A 445 -39.25 -11.96 -6.70
CA LYS A 445 -38.62 -12.08 -5.39
C LYS A 445 -37.46 -11.07 -5.25
N PRO A 446 -36.88 -10.84 -4.06
CA PRO A 446 -35.75 -9.93 -3.88
C PRO A 446 -34.57 -10.22 -4.81
N GLY A 447 -34.35 -11.49 -5.17
CA GLY A 447 -33.33 -11.91 -6.15
C GLY A 447 -33.49 -11.31 -7.55
N ARG A 448 -34.72 -11.01 -8.00
CA ARG A 448 -34.98 -10.32 -9.28
C ARG A 448 -34.38 -8.92 -9.29
N PHE A 449 -34.39 -8.26 -8.13
CA PHE A 449 -33.87 -6.91 -7.92
C PHE A 449 -32.39 -6.90 -7.54
N SER A 450 -31.70 -8.04 -7.64
CA SER A 450 -30.25 -8.15 -7.43
C SER A 450 -29.51 -8.08 -8.77
N PHE A 451 -28.61 -7.11 -8.94
CA PHE A 451 -27.75 -7.07 -10.12
C PHE A 451 -26.65 -8.16 -10.10
N ASN A 452 -26.40 -8.79 -8.95
CA ASN A 452 -25.41 -9.88 -8.81
C ASN A 452 -25.95 -11.26 -9.20
N VAL A 453 -27.28 -11.43 -9.30
CA VAL A 453 -27.93 -12.73 -9.55
C VAL A 453 -28.60 -12.72 -10.93
N LYS A 454 -28.55 -13.87 -11.63
CA LYS A 454 -29.26 -14.04 -12.90
C LYS A 454 -30.77 -13.88 -12.71
N GLY A 455 -31.42 -13.23 -13.67
CA GLY A 455 -32.88 -13.05 -13.67
C GLY A 455 -33.30 -11.63 -14.06
N GLY A 456 -33.02 -10.63 -13.21
CA GLY A 456 -33.41 -9.24 -13.47
C GLY A 456 -32.29 -8.31 -13.91
N ARG A 457 -31.03 -8.73 -13.77
CA ARG A 457 -29.86 -7.97 -14.21
C ARG A 457 -29.77 -7.90 -15.74
N CYS A 458 -28.99 -6.94 -16.25
CA CYS A 458 -28.56 -6.94 -17.64
C CYS A 458 -27.52 -8.04 -17.85
N GLU A 459 -27.78 -8.98 -18.77
CA GLU A 459 -26.85 -10.09 -19.04
C GLU A 459 -25.61 -9.64 -19.82
N ALA A 460 -25.70 -8.57 -20.62
CA ALA A 460 -24.60 -8.06 -21.45
C ALA A 460 -23.41 -7.52 -20.65
N CYS A 461 -23.65 -6.98 -19.45
CA CYS A 461 -22.62 -6.57 -18.49
C CYS A 461 -22.64 -7.41 -17.21
N SER A 462 -23.44 -8.48 -17.17
CA SER A 462 -23.69 -9.29 -15.97
C SER A 462 -23.97 -8.44 -14.71
N GLY A 463 -24.76 -7.36 -14.88
CA GLY A 463 -25.15 -6.44 -13.81
C GLY A 463 -24.11 -5.43 -13.33
N ALA A 464 -22.91 -5.38 -13.93
CA ALA A 464 -21.90 -4.37 -13.58
C ALA A 464 -22.35 -2.94 -13.96
N GLY A 465 -23.05 -2.79 -15.08
CA GLY A 465 -23.42 -1.49 -15.64
C GLY A 465 -22.33 -0.86 -16.50
N SER A 466 -21.08 -1.24 -16.30
CA SER A 466 -19.92 -0.90 -17.13
C SER A 466 -19.28 -2.17 -17.73
N ARG A 467 -18.35 -1.97 -18.67
CA ARG A 467 -17.39 -2.96 -19.17
C ARG A 467 -15.99 -2.40 -18.99
N THR A 468 -15.09 -3.21 -18.43
CA THR A 468 -13.67 -2.87 -18.31
C THR A 468 -12.98 -3.21 -19.63
N VAL A 469 -12.27 -2.25 -20.19
CA VAL A 469 -11.41 -2.40 -21.37
C VAL A 469 -9.98 -2.51 -20.85
N GLU A 470 -9.38 -3.68 -21.03
CA GLU A 470 -7.99 -3.92 -20.62
C GLU A 470 -7.02 -3.14 -21.52
N MET A 471 -6.10 -2.41 -20.90
CA MET A 471 -5.08 -1.60 -21.58
C MET A 471 -3.68 -2.20 -21.33
N GLN A 472 -2.80 -2.20 -22.33
CA GLN A 472 -1.49 -2.89 -22.21
C GLN A 472 -0.43 -2.10 -21.43
N PHE A 473 -0.50 -0.76 -21.46
CA PHE A 473 0.53 0.13 -20.89
C PHE A 473 -0.04 1.21 -19.98
N LEU A 474 -1.36 1.20 -19.80
CA LEU A 474 -2.14 2.22 -19.11
C LEU A 474 -3.10 1.54 -18.14
N ALA A 475 -3.66 2.30 -17.21
CA ALA A 475 -4.71 1.79 -16.35
C ALA A 475 -5.95 1.40 -17.18
N ASP A 476 -6.62 0.31 -16.78
CA ASP A 476 -7.85 -0.15 -17.40
C ASP A 476 -8.95 0.90 -17.32
N VAL A 477 -9.78 0.99 -18.37
CA VAL A 477 -10.85 2.00 -18.46
C VAL A 477 -12.22 1.34 -18.38
N GLU A 478 -13.14 1.95 -17.63
CA GLU A 478 -14.53 1.50 -17.52
C GLU A 478 -15.47 2.29 -18.47
N VAL A 479 -16.12 1.59 -19.38
CA VAL A 479 -17.07 2.17 -20.34
C VAL A 479 -18.51 1.76 -19.98
N PRO A 480 -19.51 2.67 -20.01
CA PRO A 480 -20.90 2.32 -19.78
C PRO A 480 -21.39 1.21 -20.72
N CYS A 481 -22.16 0.26 -20.20
CA CYS A 481 -22.70 -0.81 -21.01
C CYS A 481 -23.71 -0.28 -22.04
N GLU A 482 -23.43 -0.50 -23.32
CA GLU A 482 -24.26 -0.06 -24.46
C GLU A 482 -25.69 -0.60 -24.41
N VAL A 483 -25.91 -1.78 -23.83
CA VAL A 483 -27.23 -2.45 -23.82
C VAL A 483 -28.16 -1.87 -22.77
N CYS A 484 -27.67 -1.62 -21.56
CA CYS A 484 -28.49 -1.09 -20.47
C CYS A 484 -28.27 0.41 -20.21
N GLY A 485 -27.34 1.06 -20.91
CA GLY A 485 -26.94 2.45 -20.68
C GLY A 485 -26.54 2.69 -19.23
N GLY A 486 -25.79 1.77 -18.60
CA GLY A 486 -25.40 1.88 -17.19
C GLY A 486 -26.45 1.48 -16.15
N LYS A 487 -27.69 1.15 -16.54
CA LYS A 487 -28.80 0.89 -15.58
C LYS A 487 -28.72 -0.44 -14.81
N ARG A 488 -27.77 -1.34 -15.15
CA ARG A 488 -27.53 -2.65 -14.50
C ARG A 488 -28.64 -3.70 -14.60
N TYR A 489 -29.88 -3.33 -14.96
CA TYR A 489 -31.04 -4.22 -15.03
C TYR A 489 -31.64 -4.31 -16.44
N ASN A 490 -32.44 -5.35 -16.68
CA ASN A 490 -33.26 -5.49 -17.89
C ASN A 490 -34.56 -4.66 -17.82
N ASN A 491 -35.15 -4.41 -18.99
CA ASN A 491 -36.32 -3.54 -19.11
C ASN A 491 -37.54 -4.06 -18.33
N GLU A 492 -37.72 -5.38 -18.20
CA GLU A 492 -38.85 -5.97 -17.47
C GLU A 492 -38.76 -5.71 -15.97
N THR A 493 -37.55 -5.65 -15.42
CA THR A 493 -37.30 -5.34 -13.99
C THR A 493 -37.52 -3.85 -13.73
N LEU A 494 -37.10 -2.99 -14.67
CA LEU A 494 -37.29 -1.54 -14.60
C LEU A 494 -38.74 -1.07 -14.77
N ARG A 495 -39.69 -1.99 -15.02
CA ARG A 495 -41.13 -1.66 -15.01
C ARG A 495 -41.71 -1.50 -13.62
N VAL A 496 -41.05 -2.00 -12.57
CA VAL A 496 -41.54 -1.90 -11.19
C VAL A 496 -41.10 -0.56 -10.58
N ARG A 497 -42.04 0.17 -9.99
CA ARG A 497 -41.77 1.51 -9.44
C ARG A 497 -42.21 1.67 -7.98
N TYR A 498 -41.37 2.34 -7.19
CA TYR A 498 -41.68 2.82 -5.84
C TYR A 498 -41.73 4.36 -5.87
N HIS A 499 -42.88 4.95 -5.54
CA HIS A 499 -43.10 6.40 -5.65
C HIS A 499 -42.65 7.01 -6.99
N GLY A 500 -42.90 6.30 -8.09
CA GLY A 500 -42.52 6.74 -9.44
C GLY A 500 -41.09 6.37 -9.88
N TYR A 501 -40.22 5.95 -8.96
CA TYR A 501 -38.82 5.61 -9.23
C TYR A 501 -38.61 4.11 -9.40
N THR A 502 -37.82 3.73 -10.41
CA THR A 502 -37.34 2.36 -10.58
C THR A 502 -36.17 2.08 -9.65
N ILE A 503 -35.80 0.80 -9.52
CA ILE A 503 -34.62 0.43 -8.70
C ILE A 503 -33.31 1.00 -9.25
N ALA A 504 -33.20 1.20 -10.57
CA ALA A 504 -32.04 1.84 -11.17
C ALA A 504 -32.00 3.33 -10.84
N ASP A 505 -33.16 4.01 -10.83
CA ASP A 505 -33.24 5.42 -10.45
C ASP A 505 -32.81 5.59 -8.98
N VAL A 506 -33.26 4.70 -8.09
CA VAL A 506 -32.84 4.70 -6.67
C VAL A 506 -31.33 4.52 -6.52
N LEU A 507 -30.69 3.68 -7.34
CA LEU A 507 -29.23 3.53 -7.33
C LEU A 507 -28.49 4.77 -7.87
N GLN A 508 -29.14 5.59 -8.69
CA GLN A 508 -28.56 6.83 -9.23
C GLN A 508 -28.76 8.03 -8.29
N MET A 509 -29.76 7.99 -7.41
CA MET A 509 -29.99 9.01 -6.39
C MET A 509 -28.79 9.20 -5.47
N SER A 510 -28.58 10.44 -5.06
CA SER A 510 -27.67 10.73 -3.95
C SER A 510 -28.18 10.10 -2.66
N VAL A 511 -27.27 9.78 -1.73
CA VAL A 511 -27.64 9.25 -0.42
C VAL A 511 -28.64 10.16 0.30
N ALA A 512 -28.48 11.48 0.22
CA ALA A 512 -29.39 12.45 0.83
C ALA A 512 -30.83 12.35 0.26
N GLU A 513 -30.97 12.28 -1.07
CA GLU A 513 -32.27 12.12 -1.73
C GLU A 513 -32.92 10.78 -1.37
N ALA A 514 -32.12 9.71 -1.34
CA ALA A 514 -32.61 8.41 -0.92
C ALA A 514 -33.04 8.41 0.56
N ALA A 515 -32.29 9.11 1.44
CA ALA A 515 -32.64 9.23 2.85
C ALA A 515 -34.00 9.93 3.05
N GLU A 516 -34.30 10.93 2.23
CA GLU A 516 -35.59 11.62 2.20
C GLU A 516 -36.70 10.70 1.68
N LEU A 517 -36.48 10.04 0.54
CA LEU A 517 -37.42 9.10 -0.08
C LEU A 517 -37.82 7.95 0.85
N PHE A 518 -36.86 7.41 1.61
CA PHE A 518 -37.07 6.27 2.52
C PHE A 518 -37.24 6.69 3.98
N SER A 519 -37.49 7.97 4.27
CA SER A 519 -37.65 8.51 5.63
C SER A 519 -38.73 7.80 6.47
N ALA A 520 -39.79 7.30 5.82
CA ALA A 520 -40.89 6.56 6.45
C ALA A 520 -40.57 5.08 6.76
N ILE A 521 -39.42 4.55 6.30
CA ILE A 521 -39.03 3.14 6.50
C ILE A 521 -37.80 3.09 7.42
N PRO A 522 -37.96 2.86 8.73
CA PRO A 522 -36.87 2.97 9.71
C PRO A 522 -35.67 2.08 9.41
N THR A 523 -35.93 0.86 8.90
CA THR A 523 -34.87 -0.12 8.59
C THR A 523 -33.96 0.32 7.45
N ILE A 524 -34.45 1.12 6.50
CA ILE A 524 -33.66 1.69 5.41
C ILE A 524 -33.10 3.06 5.84
N SER A 525 -33.96 3.91 6.41
CA SER A 525 -33.61 5.27 6.82
C SER A 525 -32.44 5.33 7.79
N ARG A 526 -32.30 4.35 8.71
CA ARG A 526 -31.16 4.27 9.61
C ARG A 526 -29.82 4.27 8.87
N TYR A 527 -29.64 3.36 7.91
CA TYR A 527 -28.38 3.27 7.14
C TYR A 527 -28.11 4.52 6.31
N LEU A 528 -29.16 5.06 5.66
CA LEU A 528 -29.02 6.24 4.81
C LEU A 528 -28.70 7.49 5.62
N ARG A 529 -29.34 7.68 6.78
CA ARG A 529 -29.02 8.79 7.70
C ARG A 529 -27.60 8.69 8.21
N THR A 530 -27.14 7.49 8.58
CA THR A 530 -25.74 7.31 8.99
C THR A 530 -24.77 7.71 7.88
N LEU A 531 -25.04 7.35 6.61
CA LEU A 531 -24.23 7.81 5.48
C LEU A 531 -24.27 9.34 5.30
N VAL A 532 -25.42 9.99 5.50
CA VAL A 532 -25.53 11.46 5.48
C VAL A 532 -24.73 12.09 6.64
N ASP A 533 -24.87 11.54 7.84
CA ASP A 533 -24.23 12.04 9.07
C ASP A 533 -22.70 11.98 8.99
N VAL A 534 -22.16 10.98 8.29
CA VAL A 534 -20.71 10.90 8.03
C VAL A 534 -20.24 11.79 6.88
N GLY A 535 -21.13 12.60 6.28
CA GLY A 535 -20.82 13.56 5.22
C GLY A 535 -20.91 13.01 3.80
N LEU A 536 -21.40 11.78 3.61
CA LEU A 536 -21.53 11.15 2.29
C LEU A 536 -22.90 11.38 1.65
N GLY A 537 -23.61 12.43 2.03
CA GLY A 537 -24.93 12.73 1.47
C GLY A 537 -24.94 12.97 -0.05
N TYR A 538 -23.79 13.32 -0.63
CA TYR A 538 -23.66 13.69 -2.04
C TYR A 538 -23.37 12.50 -2.98
N ILE A 539 -22.82 11.39 -2.50
CA ILE A 539 -22.48 10.24 -3.35
C ILE A 539 -23.74 9.52 -3.81
N SER A 540 -23.71 8.91 -4.99
CA SER A 540 -24.83 8.08 -5.46
C SER A 540 -24.81 6.71 -4.79
N LEU A 541 -25.99 6.15 -4.44
CA LEU A 541 -26.09 4.85 -3.76
C LEU A 541 -25.44 3.69 -4.53
N GLY A 542 -25.52 3.74 -5.85
CA GLY A 542 -24.97 2.76 -6.78
C GLY A 542 -23.64 3.17 -7.41
N GLN A 543 -22.97 4.22 -6.92
CA GLN A 543 -21.65 4.64 -7.40
C GLN A 543 -20.67 3.48 -7.29
N SER A 544 -19.88 3.25 -8.35
CA SER A 544 -18.90 2.17 -8.38
C SER A 544 -17.86 2.35 -7.27
N SER A 545 -17.47 1.27 -6.59
CA SER A 545 -16.40 1.33 -5.60
C SER A 545 -15.05 1.71 -6.19
N THR A 546 -14.85 1.50 -7.49
CA THR A 546 -13.64 1.91 -8.23
C THR A 546 -13.55 3.41 -8.44
N THR A 547 -14.67 4.14 -8.29
CA THR A 547 -14.75 5.60 -8.48
C THR A 547 -15.01 6.34 -7.16
N ILE A 548 -14.78 5.70 -6.02
CA ILE A 548 -14.94 6.27 -4.68
C ILE A 548 -13.55 6.59 -4.16
N SER A 549 -13.35 7.80 -3.62
CA SER A 549 -12.05 8.19 -3.05
C SER A 549 -11.71 7.39 -1.79
N GLY A 550 -10.44 7.30 -1.41
CA GLY A 550 -10.02 6.60 -0.19
C GLY A 550 -10.76 7.11 1.07
N GLY A 551 -10.85 8.43 1.22
CA GLY A 551 -11.61 9.06 2.32
C GLY A 551 -13.12 8.84 2.25
N GLU A 552 -13.72 8.72 1.07
CA GLU A 552 -15.12 8.30 0.93
C GLU A 552 -15.32 6.83 1.30
N ALA A 553 -14.45 5.94 0.82
CA ALA A 553 -14.48 4.51 1.10
C ALA A 553 -14.39 4.26 2.62
N GLN A 554 -13.46 4.94 3.28
CA GLN A 554 -13.31 4.89 4.73
C GLN A 554 -14.58 5.34 5.47
N ARG A 555 -15.19 6.46 5.07
CA ARG A 555 -16.45 6.94 5.67
C ARG A 555 -17.61 5.97 5.44
N VAL A 556 -17.66 5.26 4.30
CA VAL A 556 -18.64 4.18 4.06
C VAL A 556 -18.44 3.03 5.05
N LYS A 557 -17.19 2.63 5.32
CA LYS A 557 -16.86 1.59 6.32
C LYS A 557 -17.25 2.01 7.73
N LEU A 558 -16.96 3.25 8.12
CA LEU A 558 -17.37 3.81 9.41
C LEU A 558 -18.90 3.85 9.54
N ALA A 559 -19.60 4.28 8.50
CA ALA A 559 -21.06 4.31 8.49
C ALA A 559 -21.70 2.92 8.65
N GLU A 560 -21.11 1.89 8.04
CA GLU A 560 -21.56 0.50 8.25
C GLU A 560 -21.49 0.10 9.72
N GLN A 561 -20.43 0.48 10.44
CA GLN A 561 -20.28 0.13 11.85
C GLN A 561 -21.19 0.95 12.77
N LEU A 562 -21.38 2.24 12.50
CA LEU A 562 -22.33 3.10 13.23
C LEU A 562 -23.78 2.67 13.06
N ALA A 563 -24.12 2.09 11.90
CA ALA A 563 -25.48 1.59 11.65
C ALA A 563 -25.80 0.28 12.40
N ARG A 564 -24.79 -0.40 12.96
CA ARG A 564 -24.92 -1.62 13.74
C ARG A 564 -25.06 -1.32 15.23
N PRO A 565 -25.79 -2.15 16.01
CA PRO A 565 -25.81 -2.02 17.47
C PRO A 565 -24.40 -2.14 18.06
N SER A 566 -24.00 -1.20 18.91
CA SER A 566 -22.71 -1.23 19.63
C SER A 566 -22.72 -2.31 20.71
N THR A 567 -21.61 -3.05 20.87
CA THR A 567 -21.39 -3.90 22.06
C THR A 567 -20.71 -3.15 23.19
N HIS A 568 -20.38 -1.87 23.00
CA HIS A 568 -19.64 -1.00 23.92
C HIS A 568 -18.19 -1.45 24.23
N HIS A 569 -17.73 -2.58 23.66
CA HIS A 569 -16.39 -3.13 23.88
C HIS A 569 -15.69 -3.46 22.56
N THR A 570 -15.88 -2.62 21.54
CA THR A 570 -15.20 -2.75 20.24
C THR A 570 -13.95 -1.87 20.19
N LEU A 571 -12.84 -2.41 19.70
CA LEU A 571 -11.63 -1.64 19.36
C LEU A 571 -11.64 -1.34 17.85
N TYR A 572 -11.69 -0.06 17.50
CA TYR A 572 -11.52 0.43 16.14
C TYR A 572 -10.06 0.81 15.90
N ILE A 573 -9.46 0.29 14.84
CA ILE A 573 -8.09 0.63 14.42
C ILE A 573 -8.18 1.38 13.09
N LEU A 574 -7.61 2.59 13.05
CA LEU A 574 -7.56 3.41 11.86
C LEU A 574 -6.11 3.77 11.56
N ASP A 575 -5.65 3.47 10.35
CA ASP A 575 -4.32 3.86 9.88
C ASP A 575 -4.45 5.10 8.97
N GLU A 576 -3.79 6.19 9.38
CA GLU A 576 -3.76 7.51 8.72
C GLU A 576 -5.10 7.96 8.12
N PRO A 577 -6.19 8.00 8.92
CA PRO A 577 -7.54 8.27 8.42
C PRO A 577 -7.74 9.68 7.87
N THR A 578 -6.83 10.62 8.13
CA THR A 578 -6.90 11.98 7.55
C THR A 578 -6.18 12.12 6.22
N THR A 579 -5.54 11.04 5.72
CA THR A 579 -4.94 11.02 4.39
C THR A 579 -5.97 11.48 3.35
N GLY A 580 -5.62 12.52 2.61
CA GLY A 580 -6.45 13.12 1.58
C GLY A 580 -7.77 13.76 2.01
N LEU A 581 -7.86 14.13 3.29
CA LEU A 581 -8.99 14.88 3.81
C LEU A 581 -8.66 16.37 3.96
N HIS A 582 -9.56 17.20 3.46
CA HIS A 582 -9.55 18.63 3.73
C HIS A 582 -9.87 18.91 5.22
N PHE A 583 -9.44 20.05 5.76
CA PHE A 583 -9.66 20.43 7.17
C PHE A 583 -11.10 20.20 7.68
N ASP A 584 -12.11 20.60 6.88
CA ASP A 584 -13.51 20.38 7.25
C ASP A 584 -13.94 18.91 7.23
N ASP A 585 -13.33 18.09 6.37
CA ASP A 585 -13.55 16.64 6.36
C ASP A 585 -12.89 15.98 7.59
N VAL A 586 -11.70 16.43 8.00
CA VAL A 586 -11.03 16.01 9.25
C VAL A 586 -11.90 16.33 10.47
N ARG A 587 -12.48 17.53 10.52
CA ARG A 587 -13.44 17.91 11.57
C ARG A 587 -14.61 16.94 11.65
N ARG A 588 -15.23 16.60 10.51
CA ARG A 588 -16.35 15.65 10.44
C ARG A 588 -15.93 14.24 10.84
N LEU A 589 -14.75 13.79 10.43
CA LEU A 589 -14.17 12.52 10.85
C LEU A 589 -14.02 12.47 12.36
N LEU A 590 -13.44 13.49 12.98
CA LEU A 590 -13.28 13.57 14.44
C LEU A 590 -14.62 13.53 15.18
N GLU A 591 -15.66 14.21 14.67
CA GLU A 591 -17.01 14.11 15.23
C GLU A 591 -17.53 12.66 15.21
N ILE A 592 -17.23 11.90 14.16
CA ILE A 592 -17.61 10.48 14.06
C ILE A 592 -16.81 9.63 15.03
N LEU A 593 -15.49 9.84 15.12
CA LEU A 593 -14.63 9.09 16.03
C LEU A 593 -15.02 9.34 17.48
N HIS A 594 -15.30 10.58 17.85
CA HIS A 594 -15.80 10.89 19.19
C HIS A 594 -17.15 10.22 19.48
N ARG A 595 -18.09 10.17 18.52
CA ARG A 595 -19.35 9.42 18.70
C ARG A 595 -19.12 7.93 18.95
N LEU A 596 -18.11 7.31 18.31
CA LEU A 596 -17.76 5.91 18.57
C LEU A 596 -17.25 5.72 20.00
N VAL A 597 -16.38 6.63 20.46
CA VAL A 597 -15.83 6.61 21.83
C VAL A 597 -16.91 6.90 22.88
N ASP A 598 -17.79 7.86 22.63
CA ASP A 598 -18.92 8.21 23.52
C ASP A 598 -19.93 7.05 23.62
N ALA A 599 -20.01 6.19 22.60
CA ALA A 599 -20.74 4.94 22.63
C ALA A 599 -20.00 3.82 23.41
N GLY A 600 -18.93 4.13 24.15
CA GLY A 600 -18.16 3.22 25.01
C GLY A 600 -17.01 2.49 24.31
N ASN A 601 -16.84 2.65 23.00
CA ASN A 601 -15.81 1.93 22.26
C ASN A 601 -14.43 2.57 22.43
N THR A 602 -13.39 1.85 22.02
CA THR A 602 -12.02 2.40 21.95
C THR A 602 -11.67 2.66 20.49
N VAL A 603 -11.09 3.83 20.21
CA VAL A 603 -10.64 4.18 18.86
C VAL A 603 -9.14 4.41 18.94
N LEU A 604 -8.37 3.57 18.25
CA LEU A 604 -6.92 3.67 18.14
C LEU A 604 -6.58 4.12 16.72
N VAL A 605 -5.87 5.24 16.62
CA VAL A 605 -5.56 5.89 15.35
C VAL A 605 -4.05 6.02 15.20
N VAL A 606 -3.49 5.61 14.08
CA VAL A 606 -2.11 5.97 13.68
C VAL A 606 -2.20 7.28 12.91
N GLU A 607 -1.59 8.35 13.40
CA GLU A 607 -1.71 9.68 12.78
C GLU A 607 -0.46 10.54 12.90
N HIS A 608 -0.38 11.47 11.96
CA HIS A 608 0.59 12.55 11.88
C HIS A 608 -0.08 13.93 11.92
N ASN A 609 -1.39 14.01 11.66
CA ASN A 609 -2.13 15.25 11.60
C ASN A 609 -2.29 15.89 12.99
N PRO A 610 -1.77 17.12 13.20
CA PRO A 610 -1.87 17.83 14.47
C PRO A 610 -3.30 17.98 15.01
N ASP A 611 -4.28 18.15 14.12
CA ASP A 611 -5.68 18.34 14.49
C ASP A 611 -6.31 17.08 15.08
N VAL A 612 -5.89 15.89 14.64
CA VAL A 612 -6.33 14.62 15.25
C VAL A 612 -5.62 14.38 16.57
N ILE A 613 -4.30 14.60 16.59
CA ILE A 613 -3.47 14.31 17.77
C ILE A 613 -3.89 15.21 18.94
N LYS A 614 -4.13 16.50 18.71
CA LYS A 614 -4.59 17.42 19.79
C LYS A 614 -5.98 17.06 20.34
N CYS A 615 -6.82 16.41 19.53
CA CYS A 615 -8.16 15.96 19.89
C CYS A 615 -8.18 14.57 20.55
N ALA A 616 -7.07 13.83 20.52
CA ALA A 616 -6.95 12.53 21.18
C ALA A 616 -6.98 12.66 22.71
N ASP A 617 -7.54 11.67 23.39
CA ASP A 617 -7.52 11.62 24.86
C ASP A 617 -6.16 11.12 25.37
N TRP A 618 -5.48 10.26 24.60
CA TRP A 618 -4.19 9.67 24.93
C TRP A 618 -3.30 9.59 23.70
N VAL A 619 -1.99 9.79 23.87
CA VAL A 619 -0.99 9.77 22.80
C VAL A 619 0.13 8.81 23.18
N VAL A 620 0.56 8.00 22.22
CA VAL A 620 1.77 7.15 22.29
C VAL A 620 2.72 7.58 21.18
N ASP A 621 3.83 8.21 21.53
CA ASP A 621 4.81 8.71 20.57
C ASP A 621 6.00 7.76 20.43
N LEU A 622 6.24 7.29 19.20
CA LEU A 622 7.32 6.38 18.84
C LEU A 622 8.47 7.11 18.13
N GLY A 623 9.70 6.75 18.46
CA GLY A 623 10.89 7.40 17.90
C GLY A 623 12.17 6.94 18.60
N PRO A 624 13.15 7.84 18.83
CA PRO A 624 13.16 9.27 18.47
C PRO A 624 13.27 9.52 16.95
N GLU A 625 13.88 8.61 16.21
CA GLU A 625 14.04 8.69 14.75
C GLU A 625 13.35 7.51 14.04
N GLY A 626 13.49 7.43 12.71
CA GLY A 626 13.03 6.32 11.88
C GLY A 626 14.08 5.23 11.69
N GLY A 627 13.64 4.02 11.30
CA GLY A 627 14.53 2.90 10.97
C GLY A 627 15.31 2.38 12.18
N ALA A 628 16.62 2.17 12.02
CA ALA A 628 17.46 1.57 13.05
C ALA A 628 17.53 2.41 14.34
N GLU A 629 17.38 3.72 14.25
CA GLU A 629 17.41 4.65 15.39
C GLU A 629 16.02 4.84 16.06
N GLY A 630 14.99 4.20 15.52
CA GLY A 630 13.63 4.22 16.06
C GLY A 630 13.30 3.03 16.97
N GLY A 631 11.98 2.78 17.09
CA GLY A 631 11.45 1.61 17.79
C GLY A 631 11.42 1.72 19.30
N LEU A 632 11.56 2.92 19.86
CA LEU A 632 11.40 3.23 21.28
C LEU A 632 10.15 4.07 21.50
N VAL A 633 9.62 4.02 22.73
CA VAL A 633 8.56 4.90 23.19
C VAL A 633 9.21 6.17 23.74
N VAL A 634 8.98 7.30 23.10
CA VAL A 634 9.56 8.60 23.48
C VAL A 634 8.71 9.26 24.55
N ALA A 635 7.39 9.28 24.32
CA ALA A 635 6.43 9.93 25.19
C ALA A 635 5.11 9.16 25.22
N VAL A 636 4.45 9.14 26.37
CA VAL A 636 3.10 8.60 26.54
C VAL A 636 2.36 9.50 27.52
N GLY A 637 1.10 9.82 27.24
CA GLY A 637 0.29 10.67 28.11
C GLY A 637 -0.86 11.35 27.38
N THR A 638 -1.45 12.36 28.00
CA THR A 638 -2.33 13.29 27.28
C THR A 638 -1.51 14.14 26.28
N PRO A 639 -2.15 14.73 25.25
CA PRO A 639 -1.47 15.67 24.36
C PRO A 639 -0.69 16.80 25.07
N GLU A 640 -1.16 17.30 26.22
CA GLU A 640 -0.44 18.30 27.01
C GLU A 640 0.83 17.72 27.65
N GLU A 641 0.75 16.50 28.18
CA GLU A 641 1.90 15.81 28.78
C GLU A 641 2.96 15.49 27.73
N VAL A 642 2.55 15.08 26.53
CA VAL A 642 3.45 14.87 25.39
C VAL A 642 4.02 16.21 24.90
N ALA A 643 3.23 17.29 24.85
CA ALA A 643 3.70 18.62 24.49
C ALA A 643 4.76 19.18 25.44
N ALA A 644 4.74 18.78 26.71
CA ALA A 644 5.74 19.18 27.70
C ALA A 644 7.10 18.48 27.51
N ARG A 645 7.20 17.47 26.61
CA ARG A 645 8.41 16.69 26.38
C ARG A 645 9.24 17.25 25.23
N PRO A 646 10.43 17.83 25.50
CA PRO A 646 11.26 18.44 24.46
C PRO A 646 11.95 17.39 23.56
N ASP A 647 12.08 16.16 24.03
CA ASP A 647 12.66 15.02 23.30
C ASP A 647 11.68 14.40 22.28
N SER A 648 10.40 14.77 22.32
CA SER A 648 9.37 14.33 21.37
C SER A 648 9.18 15.37 20.26
N TYR A 649 9.42 14.98 19.01
CA TYR A 649 9.09 15.83 17.85
C TYR A 649 7.58 16.11 17.76
N THR A 650 6.76 15.12 18.12
CA THR A 650 5.31 15.30 18.21
C THR A 650 4.96 16.31 19.30
N GLY A 651 5.63 16.24 20.46
CA GLY A 651 5.46 17.19 21.56
C GLY A 651 5.80 18.63 21.17
N GLN A 652 6.90 18.84 20.45
CA GLN A 652 7.31 20.16 19.96
C GLN A 652 6.24 20.80 19.06
N MET A 653 5.63 20.03 18.16
CA MET A 653 4.52 20.50 17.32
C MET A 653 3.26 20.74 18.12
N LEU A 654 2.88 19.82 19.02
CA LEU A 654 1.68 19.95 19.84
C LEU A 654 1.76 21.19 20.73
N ALA A 655 2.93 21.53 21.26
CA ALA A 655 3.13 22.74 22.05
C ALA A 655 2.72 24.02 21.28
N GLY A 656 3.06 24.12 19.99
CA GLY A 656 2.63 25.24 19.14
C GLY A 656 1.11 25.25 18.93
N VAL A 657 0.56 24.10 18.51
CA VAL A 657 -0.87 23.98 18.20
C VAL A 657 -1.77 24.21 19.42
N LEU A 658 -1.39 23.70 20.60
CA LEU A 658 -2.11 23.89 21.85
C LEU A 658 -2.01 25.34 22.36
N ALA A 659 -0.89 26.03 22.11
CA ALA A 659 -0.72 27.44 22.44
C ALA A 659 -1.51 28.40 21.51
N GLY A 660 -2.30 27.88 20.58
CA GLY A 660 -3.03 28.68 19.59
C GLY A 660 -2.11 29.31 18.53
N HIS A 661 -0.84 28.93 18.49
CA HIS A 661 0.10 29.27 17.44
C HIS A 661 0.09 28.11 16.45
N GLY A 662 -0.89 28.09 15.52
CA GLY A 662 -0.79 27.18 14.37
C GLY A 662 0.60 27.32 13.76
N SER A 663 1.23 26.18 13.47
CA SER A 663 2.63 25.99 13.07
C SER A 663 3.25 27.25 12.45
N GLU A 664 3.78 28.15 13.26
CA GLU A 664 4.60 29.23 12.72
C GLU A 664 5.94 28.59 12.34
N PRO A 665 6.36 28.69 11.07
CA PRO A 665 7.65 28.17 10.67
C PRO A 665 8.72 28.92 11.48
N ASN A 666 9.40 28.19 12.36
CA ASN A 666 10.59 28.68 13.05
C ASN A 666 11.67 28.96 11.99
N GLY A 667 11.75 30.21 11.54
CA GLY A 667 12.97 30.81 10.99
C GLY A 667 13.17 30.76 9.48
N VAL A 668 13.19 31.98 8.91
CA VAL A 668 13.98 32.44 7.76
C VAL A 668 13.50 32.08 6.34
N TRP A 669 12.33 32.58 5.94
CA TRP A 669 12.09 32.95 4.54
C TRP A 669 11.30 34.27 4.45
N ALA A 670 11.96 35.37 4.83
CA ALA A 670 11.59 36.67 4.26
C ALA A 670 12.10 36.67 2.81
N SER A 671 11.31 36.16 1.86
CA SER A 671 11.60 36.43 0.47
C SER A 671 11.27 37.90 0.21
N THR A 672 12.32 38.71 0.08
CA THR A 672 12.23 40.01 -0.59
C THR A 672 11.80 39.76 -2.03
N ALA A 673 10.49 39.70 -2.26
CA ALA A 673 9.89 39.82 -3.58
C ALA A 673 9.98 41.28 -4.03
N SER A 674 11.19 41.75 -4.37
CA SER A 674 11.33 42.83 -5.34
C SER A 674 11.23 42.19 -6.72
N VAL A 675 10.05 42.28 -7.31
CA VAL A 675 9.82 41.92 -8.71
C VAL A 675 10.71 42.84 -9.56
N SER A 676 11.84 42.34 -10.03
CA SER A 676 12.59 42.94 -11.12
C SER A 676 11.85 42.59 -12.42
N THR A 677 10.89 43.43 -12.79
CA THR A 677 10.45 43.56 -14.17
C THR A 677 11.58 44.17 -14.97
N ASP A 678 12.50 43.35 -15.48
CA ASP A 678 13.20 43.63 -16.74
C ASP A 678 14.08 42.44 -17.12
N LEU A 679 14.11 42.18 -18.42
CA LEU A 679 14.78 41.09 -19.14
C LEU A 679 13.91 39.84 -19.29
N LEU A 680 13.21 39.76 -20.43
CA LEU A 680 13.30 38.68 -21.40
C LEU A 680 12.46 39.06 -22.63
N SER A 681 13.10 39.77 -23.57
CA SER A 681 12.64 39.87 -24.95
C SER A 681 13.09 38.60 -25.70
N GLY A 682 12.18 37.63 -25.82
CA GLY A 682 12.38 36.40 -26.59
C GLY A 682 11.09 35.59 -26.62
N GLU A 683 10.40 35.63 -27.77
CA GLU A 683 9.24 34.84 -28.23
C GLU A 683 8.22 34.33 -27.18
N ALA A 684 7.00 34.87 -27.25
CA ALA A 684 5.89 34.60 -26.35
C ALA A 684 5.36 33.16 -26.47
N GLU A 685 6.02 32.20 -25.80
CA GLU A 685 5.36 30.98 -25.35
C GLU A 685 4.18 31.35 -24.44
N ALA A 686 3.01 30.74 -24.67
CA ALA A 686 1.87 30.88 -23.75
C ALA A 686 2.33 30.53 -22.33
N GLN A 687 2.37 31.54 -21.44
CA GLN A 687 2.90 31.44 -20.07
C GLN A 687 1.97 30.68 -19.12
N VAL A 688 0.83 30.21 -19.61
CA VAL A 688 -0.26 29.61 -18.85
C VAL A 688 -0.76 28.37 -19.59
N ILE A 689 -1.16 27.35 -18.84
CA ILE A 689 -1.98 26.23 -19.32
C ILE A 689 -3.43 26.66 -19.13
N ALA A 690 -4.11 27.00 -20.23
CA ALA A 690 -5.48 27.49 -20.19
C ALA A 690 -6.44 26.33 -20.42
N VAL A 691 -7.16 25.93 -19.38
CA VAL A 691 -8.20 24.90 -19.42
C VAL A 691 -9.54 25.59 -19.58
N ARG A 692 -10.34 25.18 -20.58
CA ARG A 692 -11.64 25.78 -20.88
C ARG A 692 -12.74 24.73 -20.99
N GLY A 693 -13.86 24.98 -20.34
CA GLY A 693 -15.06 24.14 -20.38
C GLY A 693 -14.83 22.71 -19.88
N ALA A 694 -14.04 22.51 -18.81
CA ALA A 694 -13.80 21.17 -18.27
C ALA A 694 -15.04 20.62 -17.53
N ARG A 695 -15.52 19.45 -17.96
CA ARG A 695 -16.78 18.79 -17.53
C ARG A 695 -16.58 17.34 -17.08
N LYS A 696 -15.33 16.90 -16.90
CA LYS A 696 -15.04 15.53 -16.47
C LYS A 696 -15.59 15.29 -15.06
N HIS A 697 -16.28 14.16 -14.88
CA HIS A 697 -16.94 13.76 -13.63
C HIS A 697 -17.90 14.83 -13.08
N ASN A 698 -17.48 15.53 -12.03
CA ASN A 698 -18.32 16.47 -11.28
C ASN A 698 -18.05 17.94 -11.65
N LEU A 699 -17.11 18.21 -12.57
CA LEU A 699 -16.77 19.57 -12.99
C LEU A 699 -17.93 20.23 -13.77
N LYS A 700 -18.25 21.49 -13.45
CA LYS A 700 -19.38 22.23 -14.02
C LYS A 700 -19.01 23.08 -15.24
N GLY A 701 -18.14 22.58 -16.12
CA GLY A 701 -17.69 23.34 -17.28
C GLY A 701 -16.75 24.48 -16.88
N ILE A 702 -15.75 24.16 -16.06
CA ILE A 702 -14.88 25.18 -15.46
C ILE A 702 -13.84 25.71 -16.45
N ASP A 703 -13.51 26.99 -16.28
CA ASP A 703 -12.39 27.65 -16.93
C ASP A 703 -11.33 27.95 -15.85
N VAL A 704 -10.10 27.50 -16.06
CA VAL A 704 -9.00 27.75 -15.13
C VAL A 704 -7.69 27.99 -15.88
N ASP A 705 -6.92 28.94 -15.39
CA ASP A 705 -5.60 29.31 -15.88
C ASP A 705 -4.55 28.86 -14.87
N ILE A 706 -3.65 27.96 -15.31
CA ILE A 706 -2.58 27.39 -14.49
C ILE A 706 -1.25 27.96 -14.97
N PRO A 707 -0.52 28.74 -14.16
CA PRO A 707 0.74 29.34 -14.59
C PRO A 707 1.83 28.29 -14.81
N LYS A 708 2.64 28.47 -15.86
CA LYS A 708 3.78 27.58 -16.13
C LYS A 708 4.99 27.94 -15.29
N ARG A 709 5.87 26.95 -15.09
CA ARG A 709 7.13 27.11 -14.33
C ARG A 709 6.90 27.59 -12.89
N GLN A 710 5.72 27.27 -12.34
CA GLN A 710 5.31 27.62 -10.99
C GLN A 710 4.93 26.36 -10.21
N PHE A 711 4.99 26.49 -8.89
CA PHE A 711 4.45 25.52 -7.95
C PHE A 711 2.99 25.85 -7.67
N VAL A 712 2.09 25.03 -8.21
CA VAL A 712 0.64 25.24 -8.19
C VAL A 712 0.00 24.20 -7.28
N VAL A 713 -0.79 24.64 -6.31
CA VAL A 713 -1.55 23.76 -5.42
C VAL A 713 -3.03 23.78 -5.79
N VAL A 714 -3.65 22.61 -5.91
CA VAL A 714 -5.09 22.44 -6.11
C VAL A 714 -5.68 21.91 -4.81
N THR A 715 -6.60 22.67 -4.21
CA THR A 715 -7.14 22.36 -2.87
C THR A 715 -8.67 22.52 -2.82
N GLY A 716 -9.28 22.18 -1.68
CA GLY A 716 -10.74 22.16 -1.46
C GLY A 716 -11.25 20.85 -0.88
N VAL A 717 -12.55 20.76 -0.56
CA VAL A 717 -13.16 19.59 0.12
C VAL A 717 -13.10 18.28 -0.68
N SER A 718 -13.17 17.13 -0.02
CA SER A 718 -13.22 15.82 -0.70
C SER A 718 -14.43 15.75 -1.64
N GLY A 719 -14.21 15.29 -2.89
CA GLY A 719 -15.27 15.27 -3.91
C GLY A 719 -15.61 16.62 -4.56
N SER A 720 -14.85 17.70 -4.31
CA SER A 720 -15.08 19.02 -4.92
C SER A 720 -14.64 19.13 -6.39
N GLY A 721 -13.84 18.19 -6.91
CA GLY A 721 -13.39 18.17 -8.32
C GLY A 721 -11.88 18.33 -8.54
N LYS A 722 -11.06 18.35 -7.49
CA LYS A 722 -9.59 18.54 -7.56
C LYS A 722 -8.89 17.50 -8.45
N SER A 723 -9.04 16.21 -8.13
CA SER A 723 -8.44 15.11 -8.89
C SER A 723 -9.05 15.01 -10.29
N SER A 724 -10.32 15.40 -10.45
CA SER A 724 -10.97 15.50 -11.76
C SER A 724 -10.34 16.54 -12.66
N LEU A 725 -9.86 17.67 -12.12
CA LEU A 725 -9.07 18.63 -12.89
C LEU A 725 -7.64 18.10 -13.11
N ALA A 726 -6.94 17.75 -12.04
CA ALA A 726 -5.51 17.46 -12.09
C ALA A 726 -5.20 16.17 -12.86
N MET A 727 -5.82 15.04 -12.45
CA MET A 727 -5.55 13.71 -12.99
C MET A 727 -6.43 13.39 -14.20
N ASP A 728 -7.76 13.50 -14.05
CA ASP A 728 -8.70 13.01 -15.08
C ASP A 728 -8.87 13.96 -16.27
N THR A 729 -8.39 15.19 -16.16
CA THR A 729 -8.47 16.21 -17.23
C THR A 729 -7.09 16.62 -17.71
N VAL A 730 -6.28 17.29 -16.87
CA VAL A 730 -5.01 17.89 -17.30
C VAL A 730 -3.95 16.80 -17.59
N PHE A 731 -3.74 15.87 -16.67
CA PHE A 731 -2.80 14.77 -16.88
C PHE A 731 -3.25 13.84 -18.01
N ALA A 732 -4.53 13.40 -17.99
CA ALA A 732 -5.09 12.54 -19.03
C ALA A 732 -4.92 13.16 -20.44
N GLU A 733 -5.22 14.45 -20.60
CA GLU A 733 -5.03 15.15 -21.87
C GLU A 733 -3.54 15.27 -22.25
N GLY A 734 -2.67 15.51 -21.27
CA GLY A 734 -1.22 15.60 -21.49
C GLY A 734 -0.63 14.27 -21.98
N GLN A 735 -1.08 13.18 -21.37
CA GLN A 735 -0.71 11.82 -21.77
C GLN A 735 -1.26 11.47 -23.15
N ARG A 736 -2.53 11.81 -23.44
CA ARG A 736 -3.15 11.61 -24.75
C ARG A 736 -2.37 12.32 -25.85
N ARG A 737 -2.08 13.61 -25.67
CA ARG A 737 -1.31 14.41 -26.65
C ARG A 737 0.09 13.85 -26.87
N PHE A 738 0.75 13.38 -25.81
CA PHE A 738 2.06 12.73 -25.93
C PHE A 738 1.97 11.44 -26.77
N VAL A 739 0.99 10.58 -26.51
CA VAL A 739 0.76 9.34 -27.29
C VAL A 739 0.41 9.67 -28.75
N GLU A 740 -0.34 10.75 -29.00
CA GLU A 740 -0.67 11.21 -30.34
C GLU A 740 0.53 11.77 -31.12
N CYS A 741 1.61 12.18 -30.45
CA CYS A 741 2.87 12.52 -31.08
C CYS A 741 3.70 11.30 -31.49
N LEU A 742 3.41 10.11 -30.97
CA LEU A 742 4.14 8.88 -31.32
C LEU A 742 3.78 8.39 -32.73
N SER A 743 4.66 7.58 -33.33
CA SER A 743 4.41 7.00 -34.65
C SER A 743 3.16 6.10 -34.66
N SER A 744 2.55 5.92 -35.81
CA SER A 744 1.38 5.03 -35.98
C SER A 744 1.65 3.61 -35.51
N TYR A 745 2.89 3.11 -35.67
CA TYR A 745 3.33 1.81 -35.17
C TYR A 745 3.37 1.76 -33.63
N ALA A 746 3.93 2.79 -32.97
CA ALA A 746 3.95 2.85 -31.50
C ALA A 746 2.53 2.95 -30.91
N ARG A 747 1.63 3.69 -31.57
CA ARG A 747 0.22 3.80 -31.15
C ARG A 747 -0.55 2.46 -31.23
N GLN A 748 -0.14 1.54 -32.10
CA GLN A 748 -0.75 0.22 -32.20
C GLN A 748 -0.64 -0.57 -30.88
N PHE A 749 0.41 -0.32 -30.10
CA PHE A 749 0.64 -0.97 -28.81
C PHE A 749 -0.03 -0.21 -27.65
N LEU A 750 -0.20 1.12 -27.77
CA LEU A 750 -0.68 1.97 -26.68
C LEU A 750 -2.22 2.08 -26.59
N GLY A 751 -2.95 1.63 -27.62
CA GLY A 751 -4.41 1.73 -27.68
C GLY A 751 -4.91 3.16 -27.96
N ARG A 752 -6.23 3.32 -28.08
CA ARG A 752 -6.87 4.64 -28.23
C ARG A 752 -7.24 5.15 -26.83
N LEU A 753 -6.65 6.27 -26.43
CA LEU A 753 -6.98 6.96 -25.18
C LEU A 753 -8.29 7.75 -25.35
N ASP A 754 -9.18 7.67 -24.36
CA ASP A 754 -10.43 8.43 -24.34
C ASP A 754 -10.15 9.94 -24.18
N ASP A 755 -10.99 10.76 -24.81
CA ASP A 755 -10.94 12.22 -24.64
C ASP A 755 -11.31 12.60 -23.21
N ALA A 756 -10.56 13.54 -22.64
CA ALA A 756 -11.03 14.28 -21.48
C ALA A 756 -12.25 15.10 -21.90
N ALA A 757 -13.30 15.14 -21.06
CA ALA A 757 -14.50 15.94 -21.34
C ALA A 757 -14.20 17.42 -21.11
N VAL A 758 -13.44 18.03 -22.03
CA VAL A 758 -12.97 19.42 -21.98
C VAL A 758 -13.12 20.05 -23.36
N GLU A 759 -13.52 21.33 -23.42
CA GLU A 759 -13.72 22.01 -24.70
C GLU A 759 -12.39 22.38 -25.35
N ARG A 760 -11.43 22.89 -24.56
CA ARG A 760 -10.09 23.22 -25.05
C ARG A 760 -9.07 23.26 -23.92
N ILE A 761 -7.85 22.79 -24.20
CA ILE A 761 -6.67 23.02 -23.35
C ILE A 761 -5.54 23.60 -24.20
N ASP A 762 -5.10 24.82 -23.90
CA ASP A 762 -4.01 25.50 -24.58
C ASP A 762 -2.74 25.49 -23.73
N GLY A 763 -1.57 25.37 -24.36
CA GLY A 763 -0.28 25.48 -23.67
C GLY A 763 0.14 24.27 -22.83
N LEU A 764 -0.51 23.11 -22.94
CA LEU A 764 -0.17 21.92 -22.15
C LEU A 764 1.22 21.35 -22.48
N SER A 765 2.07 21.19 -21.47
CA SER A 765 3.35 20.50 -21.56
C SER A 765 3.18 18.97 -21.48
N PRO A 766 4.19 18.16 -21.88
CA PRO A 766 4.23 16.75 -21.53
C PRO A 766 4.02 16.56 -20.03
N ALA A 767 3.12 15.66 -19.64
CA ALA A 767 2.69 15.50 -18.26
C ALA A 767 3.17 14.16 -17.67
N ILE A 768 3.64 14.20 -16.43
CA ILE A 768 4.01 13.02 -15.62
C ILE A 768 3.18 13.05 -14.34
N ALA A 769 2.37 12.01 -14.11
CA ALA A 769 1.68 11.82 -12.84
C ALA A 769 2.52 10.99 -11.88
N ILE A 770 2.51 11.37 -10.60
CA ILE A 770 3.08 10.60 -9.50
C ILE A 770 1.94 10.27 -8.53
N ASP A 771 1.29 9.14 -8.77
CA ASP A 771 0.21 8.60 -7.93
C ASP A 771 0.72 7.68 -6.81
N GLN A 772 -0.19 7.31 -5.90
CA GLN A 772 0.05 6.46 -4.74
C GLN A 772 -0.01 4.96 -5.07
N GLU A 773 -0.46 4.56 -6.26
CA GLU A 773 -0.70 3.15 -6.57
C GLU A 773 0.60 2.42 -6.91
N ASN A 774 0.94 1.39 -6.13
CA ASN A 774 1.99 0.43 -6.46
C ASN A 774 1.55 -0.47 -7.63
N THR A 775 1.77 0.02 -8.85
CA THR A 775 1.32 -0.62 -10.11
C THR A 775 2.10 -1.88 -10.48
N VAL A 776 3.29 -2.13 -9.90
CA VAL A 776 4.11 -3.32 -10.22
C VAL A 776 4.56 -4.03 -8.95
N ARG A 777 3.84 -5.10 -8.58
CA ARG A 777 4.22 -6.01 -7.50
C ARG A 777 5.21 -7.05 -8.02
N SER A 778 6.48 -6.88 -7.72
CA SER A 778 7.52 -7.80 -8.17
C SER A 778 8.58 -7.95 -7.08
N PRO A 779 8.94 -9.19 -6.67
CA PRO A 779 10.04 -9.43 -5.74
C PRO A 779 11.41 -8.90 -6.22
N ARG A 780 11.51 -8.53 -7.51
CA ARG A 780 12.72 -7.96 -8.12
C ARG A 780 12.77 -6.44 -8.03
N SER A 781 11.68 -5.77 -7.66
CA SER A 781 11.62 -4.33 -7.52
C SER A 781 12.10 -3.93 -6.13
N THR A 782 13.16 -3.13 -6.06
CA THR A 782 13.70 -2.56 -4.82
C THR A 782 13.83 -1.04 -4.93
N VAL A 783 14.07 -0.38 -3.80
CA VAL A 783 14.42 1.05 -3.74
C VAL A 783 15.56 1.39 -4.71
N ALA A 784 16.60 0.57 -4.76
CA ALA A 784 17.77 0.77 -5.64
C ALA A 784 17.45 0.63 -7.13
N THR A 785 16.53 -0.27 -7.52
CA THR A 785 16.17 -0.44 -8.93
C THR A 785 15.22 0.66 -9.40
N ALA A 786 14.29 1.10 -8.54
CA ALA A 786 13.36 2.18 -8.86
C ALA A 786 14.07 3.54 -9.05
N THR A 787 15.19 3.74 -8.36
CA THR A 787 15.99 4.97 -8.42
C THR A 787 17.21 4.86 -9.34
N GLU A 788 17.39 3.72 -9.99
CA GLU A 788 18.55 3.37 -10.83
C GLU A 788 19.90 3.36 -10.08
N ILE A 789 19.92 3.58 -8.76
CA ILE A 789 21.14 3.53 -7.93
C ILE A 789 21.86 2.20 -8.12
N TYR A 790 21.11 1.10 -8.23
CA TYR A 790 21.70 -0.23 -8.42
C TYR A 790 22.49 -0.35 -9.72
N ASP A 791 22.07 0.34 -10.79
CA ASP A 791 22.76 0.29 -12.08
C ASP A 791 24.08 1.07 -12.03
N TYR A 792 24.10 2.21 -11.36
CA TYR A 792 25.35 2.94 -11.12
C TYR A 792 26.30 2.16 -10.20
N LEU A 793 25.78 1.50 -9.16
CA LEU A 793 26.59 0.62 -8.30
C LEU A 793 27.19 -0.55 -9.08
N ARG A 794 26.41 -1.20 -9.94
CA ARG A 794 26.93 -2.29 -10.81
C ARG A 794 28.07 -1.79 -11.71
N LEU A 795 27.92 -0.61 -12.30
CA LEU A 795 28.98 0.02 -13.10
C LEU A 795 30.20 0.38 -12.24
N LEU A 796 30.00 0.89 -11.03
CA LEU A 796 31.06 1.22 -10.09
C LEU A 796 31.89 -0.03 -9.73
N TYR A 797 31.23 -1.12 -9.35
CA TYR A 797 31.90 -2.39 -9.04
C TYR A 797 32.61 -2.99 -10.26
N ALA A 798 32.00 -2.91 -11.44
CA ALA A 798 32.63 -3.41 -12.66
C ALA A 798 33.88 -2.63 -13.07
N ARG A 799 33.97 -1.33 -12.71
CA ARG A 799 35.06 -0.44 -13.13
C ARG A 799 36.13 -0.23 -12.07
N LEU A 800 35.75 -0.16 -10.80
CA LEU A 800 36.61 0.16 -9.65
C LEU A 800 36.62 -0.94 -8.58
N GLY A 801 35.79 -1.98 -8.70
CA GLY A 801 35.77 -3.08 -7.76
C GLY A 801 37.05 -3.90 -7.81
N THR A 802 37.51 -4.33 -6.65
CA THR A 802 38.62 -5.29 -6.52
C THR A 802 38.04 -6.70 -6.44
N PRO A 803 38.21 -7.54 -7.48
CA PRO A 803 37.75 -8.92 -7.43
C PRO A 803 38.63 -9.76 -6.50
N HIS A 804 38.03 -10.62 -5.68
CA HIS A 804 38.73 -11.59 -4.85
C HIS A 804 38.37 -13.01 -5.26
N CYS A 805 39.25 -13.97 -4.98
CA CYS A 805 38.89 -15.38 -5.11
C CYS A 805 37.82 -15.72 -4.07
N PRO A 806 36.67 -16.33 -4.45
CA PRO A 806 35.60 -16.66 -3.51
C PRO A 806 36.03 -17.68 -2.44
N GLU A 807 37.03 -18.52 -2.73
CA GLU A 807 37.51 -19.56 -1.80
C GLU A 807 38.57 -19.04 -0.83
N CYS A 808 39.60 -18.35 -1.32
CA CYS A 808 40.75 -17.94 -0.50
C CYS A 808 40.82 -16.44 -0.18
N GLN A 809 39.88 -15.63 -0.71
CA GLN A 809 39.76 -14.18 -0.47
C GLN A 809 41.01 -13.37 -0.86
N VAL A 810 41.86 -13.92 -1.74
CA VAL A 810 43.03 -13.21 -2.28
C VAL A 810 42.59 -12.31 -3.44
N PRO A 811 43.06 -11.04 -3.50
CA PRO A 811 42.78 -10.14 -4.62
C PRO A 811 43.25 -10.72 -5.96
N LEU A 812 42.36 -10.74 -6.95
CA LEU A 812 42.68 -11.16 -8.30
C LEU A 812 43.31 -10.02 -9.07
N VAL A 813 44.46 -10.28 -9.67
CA VAL A 813 45.18 -9.31 -10.51
C VAL A 813 45.09 -9.76 -11.96
N GLY A 814 44.67 -8.85 -12.84
CA GLY A 814 44.72 -9.09 -14.29
C GLY A 814 46.18 -9.17 -14.76
N LEU A 815 46.61 -10.33 -15.25
CA LEU A 815 47.92 -10.52 -15.84
C LEU A 815 47.82 -10.61 -17.36
N THR A 816 48.69 -9.90 -18.07
CA THR A 816 48.88 -10.10 -19.51
C THR A 816 49.50 -11.46 -19.79
N SER A 817 49.30 -11.99 -21.01
CA SER A 817 49.94 -13.24 -21.44
C SER A 817 51.45 -13.24 -21.22
N SER A 818 52.15 -12.14 -21.53
CA SER A 818 53.59 -11.99 -21.28
C SER A 818 53.96 -12.02 -19.80
N GLN A 819 53.15 -11.41 -18.92
CA GLN A 819 53.38 -11.46 -17.47
C GLN A 819 53.16 -12.87 -16.91
N ILE A 820 52.16 -13.59 -17.41
CA ILE A 820 51.92 -15.00 -17.05
C ILE A 820 53.12 -15.85 -17.46
N VAL A 821 53.59 -15.73 -18.72
CA VAL A 821 54.77 -16.45 -19.21
C VAL A 821 56.00 -16.13 -18.37
N SER A 822 56.23 -14.86 -18.02
CA SER A 822 57.34 -14.44 -17.16
C SER A 822 57.23 -14.96 -15.73
N ALA A 823 56.01 -15.06 -15.18
CA ALA A 823 55.79 -15.66 -13.87
C ALA A 823 56.09 -17.16 -13.88
N VAL A 824 55.62 -17.88 -14.90
CA VAL A 824 55.90 -19.32 -15.08
C VAL A 824 57.39 -19.58 -15.30
N ALA A 825 58.07 -18.75 -16.10
CA ALA A 825 59.50 -18.87 -16.36
C ALA A 825 60.39 -18.67 -15.11
N ARG A 826 59.84 -18.04 -14.05
CA ARG A 826 60.54 -17.85 -12.77
C ARG A 826 60.40 -19.03 -11.81
N LEU A 827 59.57 -20.02 -12.14
CA LEU A 827 59.46 -21.24 -11.34
C LEU A 827 60.72 -22.09 -11.48
N ALA A 828 61.08 -22.84 -10.44
CA ALA A 828 62.28 -23.67 -10.44
C ALA A 828 62.22 -24.72 -11.57
N PRO A 829 63.35 -25.02 -12.25
CA PRO A 829 63.39 -26.09 -13.24
C PRO A 829 62.88 -27.41 -12.66
N GLY A 830 61.95 -28.07 -13.37
CA GLY A 830 61.29 -29.30 -12.91
C GLY A 830 59.99 -29.10 -12.11
N THR A 831 59.54 -27.85 -11.91
CA THR A 831 58.22 -27.58 -11.30
C THR A 831 57.11 -28.21 -12.14
N ARG A 832 56.29 -29.06 -11.51
CA ARG A 832 55.14 -29.70 -12.15
C ARG A 832 53.92 -28.80 -12.00
N ALA A 833 53.30 -28.41 -13.10
CA ALA A 833 52.08 -27.61 -13.11
C ALA A 833 51.05 -28.23 -14.07
N TYR A 834 49.77 -27.99 -13.80
CA TYR A 834 48.68 -28.28 -14.74
C TYR A 834 48.27 -26.98 -15.43
N ILE A 835 48.19 -27.01 -16.75
CA ILE A 835 47.56 -25.94 -17.53
C ILE A 835 46.18 -26.46 -17.90
N ALA A 836 45.15 -25.84 -17.35
CA ALA A 836 43.76 -26.20 -17.59
C ALA A 836 43.04 -25.06 -18.31
N ALA A 837 42.06 -25.41 -19.14
CA ALA A 837 41.14 -24.46 -19.77
C ALA A 837 39.70 -24.84 -19.38
N PRO A 838 38.84 -23.87 -19.03
CA PRO A 838 37.44 -24.17 -18.73
C PRO A 838 36.71 -24.56 -20.03
N VAL A 839 36.19 -25.79 -20.08
CA VAL A 839 35.49 -26.33 -21.27
C VAL A 839 33.96 -26.24 -21.15
N ALA A 840 33.42 -26.26 -19.93
CA ALA A 840 31.99 -26.14 -19.69
C ALA A 840 31.68 -25.31 -18.43
N ARG A 841 30.56 -24.57 -18.45
CA ARG A 841 29.95 -23.93 -17.27
C ARG A 841 28.45 -24.23 -17.31
N GLY A 842 28.04 -25.48 -17.04
CA GLY A 842 26.68 -25.92 -17.35
C GLY A 842 26.25 -27.28 -16.79
N ASP A 843 25.04 -27.67 -17.17
CA ASP A 843 24.21 -28.75 -16.62
C ASP A 843 24.86 -30.15 -16.70
N ALA A 844 24.64 -30.99 -15.69
CA ALA A 844 25.35 -32.28 -15.55
C ALA A 844 25.08 -33.27 -16.70
N ARG A 845 24.01 -33.04 -17.49
CA ARG A 845 23.68 -33.82 -18.68
C ARG A 845 24.61 -33.54 -19.89
N GLU A 846 25.13 -32.32 -20.02
CA GLU A 846 26.03 -31.95 -21.13
C GLU A 846 27.49 -32.37 -20.86
N LEU A 847 27.85 -32.52 -19.58
CA LEU A 847 29.22 -32.86 -19.17
C LEU A 847 29.69 -34.22 -19.72
N GLY A 848 28.79 -35.19 -19.85
CA GLY A 848 29.12 -36.52 -20.37
C GLY A 848 29.58 -36.50 -21.83
N GLU A 849 28.85 -35.79 -22.69
CA GLU A 849 29.16 -35.66 -24.12
C GLU A 849 30.46 -34.88 -24.33
N ILE A 850 30.64 -33.79 -23.59
CA ILE A 850 31.87 -32.97 -23.64
C ILE A 850 33.10 -33.79 -23.19
N LEU A 851 32.97 -34.61 -22.14
CA LEU A 851 34.08 -35.46 -21.69
C LEU A 851 34.42 -36.55 -22.71
N ASP A 852 33.43 -37.10 -23.41
CA ASP A 852 33.65 -38.08 -24.47
C ASP A 852 34.34 -37.46 -25.70
N GLU A 853 33.94 -36.25 -26.09
CA GLU A 853 34.62 -35.47 -27.14
C GLU A 853 36.07 -35.15 -26.78
N LEU A 854 36.31 -34.59 -25.58
CA LEU A 854 37.66 -34.30 -25.09
C LEU A 854 38.53 -35.56 -25.01
N ARG A 855 37.93 -36.70 -24.68
CA ARG A 855 38.64 -37.98 -24.67
C ARG A 855 39.01 -38.44 -26.08
N GLN A 856 38.14 -38.23 -27.07
CA GLN A 856 38.45 -38.49 -28.49
C GLN A 856 39.53 -37.55 -29.01
N GLU A 857 39.58 -36.31 -28.53
CA GLU A 857 40.64 -35.33 -28.82
C GLU A 857 41.97 -35.62 -28.09
N GLY A 858 42.02 -36.66 -27.25
CA GLY A 858 43.24 -37.15 -26.61
C GLY A 858 43.54 -36.57 -25.23
N PHE A 859 42.61 -35.83 -24.63
CA PHE A 859 42.74 -35.39 -23.24
C PHE A 859 42.59 -36.58 -22.29
N THR A 860 43.54 -36.72 -21.35
CA THR A 860 43.62 -37.87 -20.44
C THR A 860 43.19 -37.57 -19.01
N ARG A 861 42.97 -36.30 -18.68
CA ARG A 861 42.61 -35.82 -17.35
C ARG A 861 41.66 -34.63 -17.46
N ALA A 862 40.60 -34.64 -16.67
CA ALA A 862 39.72 -33.50 -16.44
C ALA A 862 39.77 -33.12 -14.95
N LEU A 863 39.76 -31.82 -14.65
CA LEU A 863 39.56 -31.30 -13.31
C LEU A 863 38.06 -30.98 -13.20
N LEU A 864 37.37 -31.71 -12.34
CA LEU A 864 35.93 -31.61 -12.11
C LEU A 864 35.62 -30.75 -10.88
#